data_AF-A0A6G0TFW4-F1
#
_entry.id   AF-A0A6G0TFW4-F1
#
_cell.length_a   1.000
_cell.length_b   1.000
_cell.length_c   1.000
_cell.angle_alpha   90.00
_cell.angle_beta   90.00
_cell.angle_gamma   90.00
#
_symmetry.space_group_name_H-M   'P 1'
#
loop_
_entity.id
_entity.type
_entity.pdbx_description
1 polymer ?
#
loop_
_entity_poly.entity_id
_entity_poly.type
_entity_poly.pdbx_seq_one_letter_code
_entity_poly.pdbx_strand_id
1 'polypeptide(L)'
;MFSCSICDEAFVGIHQDSTFTTLCGHVFHHHCLMNWLERSETCPHCRAQVSMNTLVKLFLQVDPHARVSWDRKTDEEIETLNLECQLKSRNNALKSTKEYIDTIKSQFERQKKENIGLVANLKLLKEKLIALETEKKKFELKLLEQTTEVQSLTKNLYDLQSQNSVIIDKLKSEIANLKSEKVYLQKRCHNTENINIEQPCTSKMCIENEIPLQNQTKNLYYGHDPQLHLTAQQFLLGCVFLIVELQVEHEGNLCNDIKMSKVDIIAHGGSVDQIYSTRITHVMCITQKHHIVEQAIKDGKRCVTDFWLRDVIARKHMIPPWLAHHFPLPYSINHNLPCQDLNIYIANFSINEYYRIKSMIELVGGRVIDEVTKADIIVSMKLEGELAESSFINRVVNVQWINDIIFGEKLSLKKSGYSQYQQFDLSDPFLVNYDMVPHLMEAWKFPISFYSAQKLDDYTVSPDSSTKFKRQKTLSKTPELINLVDDDNDNDVVITYIKTVPKSKPSVLFSGFSTDDREILKMILYLLGGKLASRQFDPTHLVLNKPKVSLDFFICLPTVKYVVNANWLKDSHSNLELQDEKQYLIEHLQDKNMGLCHVPTILNQYRCHKLFRFISFFITPGITYPPIHHLEKIISSAGGILEKTRRSLESIKGTPALSYFIISCPEEHKLYDDLSHIPNVVYLPEFITCSLLEQKVLINRFKIEMTAQN
;
A
#
# COMPACT_ATOMS: atom_id res chain seq x y z
N MET A 1 10.35 -8.42 110.63
CA MET A 1 9.25 -9.09 111.36
C MET A 1 9.41 -10.58 111.10
N PHE A 2 9.55 -11.41 112.13
CA PHE A 2 9.79 -12.86 111.94
C PHE A 2 8.44 -13.58 111.73
N SER A 3 8.36 -14.48 110.75
CA SER A 3 7.17 -15.27 110.42
C SER A 3 7.45 -16.77 110.44
N CYS A 4 6.41 -17.56 110.70
CA CYS A 4 6.47 -19.01 110.65
C CYS A 4 6.44 -19.48 109.19
N SER A 5 7.50 -20.11 108.68
CA SER A 5 7.59 -20.51 107.27
C SER A 5 6.62 -21.64 106.84
N ILE A 6 5.77 -22.14 107.75
CA ILE A 6 4.72 -23.12 107.41
C ILE A 6 3.41 -22.41 107.06
N CYS A 7 3.06 -21.35 107.80
CA CYS A 7 1.81 -20.62 107.59
C CYS A 7 2.01 -19.19 107.06
N ASP A 8 3.26 -18.73 106.96
CA ASP A 8 3.69 -17.37 106.62
C ASP A 8 3.14 -16.25 107.53
N GLU A 9 2.50 -16.60 108.64
CA GLU A 9 2.02 -15.63 109.63
C GLU A 9 3.15 -15.15 110.55
N ALA A 10 3.13 -13.87 110.88
CA ALA A 10 4.09 -13.25 111.80
C ALA A 10 3.91 -13.78 113.23
N PHE A 11 5.02 -13.95 113.96
CA PHE A 11 4.96 -14.28 115.39
C PHE A 11 4.47 -13.07 116.18
N VAL A 12 3.16 -13.00 116.43
CA VAL A 12 2.54 -11.96 117.24
C VAL A 12 2.59 -12.43 118.69
N GLY A 13 3.47 -11.86 119.52
CA GLY A 13 3.79 -12.32 120.89
C GLY A 13 2.64 -12.26 121.94
N ILE A 14 1.39 -12.34 121.49
CA ILE A 14 0.16 -12.39 122.28
C ILE A 14 -0.11 -13.82 122.78
N HIS A 15 0.36 -14.85 122.07
CA HIS A 15 0.26 -16.25 122.48
C HIS A 15 1.65 -16.80 122.86
N GLN A 16 2.11 -16.51 124.08
CA GLN A 16 3.43 -16.93 124.59
C GLN A 16 3.63 -18.46 124.57
N ASP A 17 2.56 -19.23 124.44
CA ASP A 17 2.61 -20.69 124.46
C ASP A 17 2.83 -21.36 123.10
N SER A 18 2.86 -20.59 122.00
CA SER A 18 2.75 -21.15 120.66
C SER A 18 4.03 -21.13 119.84
N THR A 19 5.21 -20.74 120.34
CA THR A 19 6.44 -20.63 119.52
C THR A 19 7.54 -21.59 119.97
N PHE A 20 8.04 -22.41 119.04
CA PHE A 20 9.03 -23.45 119.31
C PHE A 20 10.19 -23.34 118.33
N THR A 21 11.39 -23.68 118.79
CA THR A 21 12.56 -23.84 117.94
C THR A 21 13.08 -25.27 117.99
N THR A 22 13.66 -25.68 116.87
CA THR A 22 14.39 -26.94 116.72
C THR A 22 15.86 -26.72 117.05
N LEU A 23 16.65 -27.79 117.29
CA LEU A 23 18.09 -27.64 117.57
C LEU A 23 18.88 -26.93 116.45
N CYS A 24 18.37 -26.92 115.22
CA CYS A 24 18.98 -26.16 114.13
C CYS A 24 18.65 -24.66 114.17
N GLY A 25 17.90 -24.19 115.17
CA GLY A 25 17.61 -22.78 115.43
C GLY A 25 16.38 -22.21 114.70
N HIS A 26 15.77 -22.96 113.77
CA HIS A 26 14.58 -22.49 113.06
C HIS A 26 13.33 -22.53 113.95
N VAL A 27 12.55 -21.45 113.86
CA VAL A 27 11.42 -21.14 114.75
C VAL A 27 10.09 -21.31 114.00
N PHE A 28 9.13 -21.96 114.65
CA PHE A 28 7.81 -22.26 114.10
C PHE A 28 6.72 -22.11 115.16
N HIS A 29 5.46 -21.99 114.75
CA HIS A 29 4.35 -22.17 115.67
C HIS A 29 4.28 -23.63 116.14
N HIS A 30 3.95 -23.87 117.41
CA HIS A 30 3.84 -25.18 118.04
C HIS A 30 2.96 -26.10 117.22
N HIS A 31 1.74 -25.66 116.89
CA HIS A 31 0.80 -26.47 116.12
C HIS A 31 1.34 -26.79 114.73
N CYS A 32 1.95 -25.82 114.05
CA CYS A 32 2.55 -26.02 112.73
C CYS A 32 3.69 -27.06 112.79
N LEU A 33 4.57 -26.95 113.78
CA LEU A 33 5.70 -27.85 113.93
C LEU A 33 5.27 -29.26 114.35
N MET A 34 4.33 -29.40 115.29
CA MET A 34 3.85 -30.70 115.72
C MET A 34 3.14 -31.44 114.58
N ASN A 35 2.26 -30.76 113.82
CA ASN A 35 1.63 -31.36 112.64
C ASN A 35 2.64 -31.83 111.58
N TRP A 36 3.78 -31.14 111.47
CA TRP A 36 4.84 -31.54 110.55
C TRP A 36 5.60 -32.76 111.08
N LEU A 37 5.94 -32.79 112.37
CA LEU A 37 6.70 -33.89 112.98
C LEU A 37 5.92 -35.20 113.03
N GLU A 38 4.58 -35.16 113.04
CA GLU A 38 3.75 -36.36 112.83
C GLU A 38 4.01 -37.04 111.46
N ARG A 39 4.47 -36.28 110.46
CA ARG A 39 4.71 -36.77 109.10
C ARG A 39 6.19 -36.99 108.80
N SER A 40 7.07 -36.20 109.38
CA SER A 40 8.51 -36.27 109.16
C SER A 40 9.26 -35.73 110.36
N GLU A 41 10.15 -36.55 110.93
CA GLU A 41 11.04 -36.18 112.03
C GLU A 41 12.21 -35.28 111.57
N THR A 42 11.91 -34.28 110.74
CA THR A 42 12.87 -33.32 110.20
C THR A 42 12.36 -31.88 110.32
N CYS A 43 13.26 -30.93 110.43
CA CYS A 43 12.94 -29.51 110.46
C CYS A 43 12.25 -29.09 109.14
N PRO A 44 11.07 -28.45 109.17
CA PRO A 44 10.35 -28.04 107.98
C PRO A 44 11.17 -27.14 107.03
N HIS A 45 12.08 -26.35 107.58
CA HIS A 45 12.85 -25.38 106.80
C HIS A 45 14.15 -25.97 106.23
N CYS A 46 14.95 -26.66 107.05
CA CYS A 46 16.27 -27.15 106.63
C CYS A 46 16.41 -28.68 106.56
N ARG A 47 15.35 -29.41 106.93
CA ARG A 47 15.29 -30.89 106.97
C ARG A 47 16.31 -31.57 107.90
N ALA A 48 17.00 -30.83 108.78
CA ALA A 48 17.79 -31.42 109.85
C ALA A 48 16.93 -32.32 110.74
N GLN A 49 17.46 -33.43 111.26
CA GLN A 49 16.70 -34.39 112.05
C GLN A 49 16.25 -33.77 113.39
N VAL A 50 14.97 -33.94 113.72
CA VAL A 50 14.33 -33.34 114.91
C VAL A 50 13.60 -34.43 115.68
N SER A 51 13.89 -34.55 116.97
CA SER A 51 13.14 -35.42 117.88
C SER A 51 12.33 -34.59 118.88
N MET A 52 11.18 -35.12 119.30
CA MET A 52 10.26 -34.41 120.21
C MET A 52 10.93 -34.00 121.54
N ASN A 53 11.90 -34.77 122.01
CA ASN A 53 12.64 -34.48 123.26
C ASN A 53 13.67 -33.35 123.11
N THR A 54 13.93 -32.88 121.89
CA THR A 54 14.94 -31.86 121.60
C THR A 54 14.35 -30.49 121.23
N LEU A 55 13.02 -30.36 121.25
CA LEU A 55 12.34 -29.12 120.97
C LEU A 55 12.45 -28.14 122.16
N VAL A 56 12.80 -26.89 121.87
CA VAL A 56 12.90 -25.84 122.88
C VAL A 56 11.76 -24.84 122.65
N LYS A 57 10.91 -24.69 123.67
CA LYS A 57 9.88 -23.64 123.67
C LYS A 57 10.54 -22.28 123.87
N LEU A 58 10.25 -21.33 123.00
CA LEU A 58 10.78 -19.97 123.08
C LEU A 58 9.74 -19.03 123.71
N PHE A 59 10.13 -18.38 124.80
CA PHE A 59 9.35 -17.29 125.39
C PHE A 59 9.90 -15.96 124.87
N LEU A 60 9.25 -15.40 123.85
CA LEU A 60 9.62 -14.11 123.30
C LEU A 60 9.03 -13.00 124.19
N GLN A 61 9.88 -12.31 124.96
CA GLN A 61 9.47 -11.11 125.67
C GLN A 61 9.34 -9.95 124.68
N VAL A 62 8.11 -9.47 124.48
CA VAL A 62 7.84 -8.30 123.64
C VAL A 62 7.99 -7.04 124.50
N ASP A 63 8.80 -6.08 124.04
CA ASP A 63 8.97 -4.77 124.68
C ASP A 63 7.66 -3.97 124.61
N PRO A 64 7.00 -3.64 125.75
CA PRO A 64 5.75 -2.87 125.78
C PRO A 64 5.88 -1.45 125.19
N HIS A 65 7.10 -0.93 125.02
CA HIS A 65 7.36 0.41 124.48
C HIS A 65 7.60 0.43 122.96
N ALA A 66 7.60 -0.71 122.27
CA ALA A 66 7.72 -0.78 120.82
C ALA A 66 6.40 -0.42 120.11
N ARG A 67 6.03 0.87 120.08
CA ARG A 67 5.00 1.39 119.16
C ARG A 67 5.59 1.57 117.77
N VAL A 68 5.29 0.66 116.84
CA VAL A 68 5.45 0.91 115.40
C VAL A 68 4.19 1.67 114.94
N SER A 69 4.32 2.94 114.54
CA SER A 69 3.22 3.68 113.93
C SER A 69 3.05 3.25 112.47
N TRP A 70 1.87 2.74 112.13
CA TRP A 70 1.46 2.54 110.75
C TRP A 70 0.58 3.73 110.35
N ASP A 71 1.08 4.63 109.52
CA ASP A 71 0.25 5.67 108.91
C ASP A 71 -0.69 5.00 107.89
N ARG A 72 -1.88 4.59 108.34
CA ARG A 72 -2.99 4.25 107.43
C ARG A 72 -3.51 5.57 106.85
N LYS A 73 -3.33 5.77 105.55
CA LYS A 73 -3.98 6.86 104.80
C LYS A 73 -5.50 6.80 105.00
N THR A 74 -6.15 7.94 105.14
CA THR A 74 -7.61 8.01 105.34
C THR A 74 -8.35 7.65 104.05
N ASP A 75 -9.62 7.23 104.15
CA ASP A 75 -10.42 6.87 102.96
C ASP A 75 -10.56 8.05 101.98
N GLU A 76 -10.60 9.29 102.49
CA GLU A 76 -10.59 10.52 101.69
C GLU A 76 -9.28 10.68 100.89
N GLU A 77 -8.12 10.38 101.48
CA GLU A 77 -6.83 10.42 100.77
C GLU A 77 -6.75 9.36 99.67
N ILE A 78 -7.34 8.18 99.89
CA ILE A 78 -7.43 7.11 98.90
C ILE A 78 -8.36 7.51 97.74
N GLU A 79 -9.52 8.10 98.01
CA GLU A 79 -10.41 8.63 96.98
C GLU A 79 -9.76 9.74 96.16
N THR A 80 -9.02 10.64 96.81
CA THR A 80 -8.31 11.73 96.15
C THR A 80 -7.24 11.20 95.19
N LEU A 81 -6.42 10.25 95.64
CA LEU A 81 -5.40 9.59 94.82
C LEU A 81 -6.01 8.78 93.67
N ASN A 82 -7.17 8.14 93.88
CA ASN A 82 -7.89 7.43 92.82
C ASN A 82 -8.41 8.40 91.76
N LEU A 83 -8.97 9.55 92.15
CA LEU A 83 -9.40 10.59 91.23
C LEU A 83 -8.22 11.14 90.41
N GLU A 84 -7.08 11.40 91.06
CA GLU A 84 -5.86 11.85 90.38
C GLU A 84 -5.36 10.83 89.36
N CYS A 85 -5.36 9.55 89.71
CA CYS A 85 -5.01 8.46 88.78
C CYS A 85 -5.98 8.39 87.58
N GLN A 86 -7.29 8.53 87.81
CA GLN A 86 -8.29 8.56 86.74
C GLN A 86 -8.13 9.77 85.83
N LEU A 87 -7.91 10.97 86.39
CA LEU A 87 -7.67 12.19 85.64
C LEU A 87 -6.39 12.09 84.81
N LYS A 88 -5.31 11.53 85.37
CA LYS A 88 -4.05 11.31 84.67
C LYS A 88 -4.20 10.31 83.51
N SER A 89 -4.91 9.20 83.73
CA SER A 89 -5.22 8.22 82.69
C SER A 89 -6.06 8.84 81.56
N ARG A 90 -7.09 9.62 81.91
CA ARG A 90 -7.98 10.28 80.94
C ARG A 90 -7.27 11.39 80.16
N ASN A 91 -6.38 12.15 80.80
CA ASN A 91 -5.54 13.14 80.14
C ASN A 91 -4.54 12.50 79.17
N ASN A 92 -3.97 11.34 79.54
CA ASN A 92 -3.10 10.58 78.63
C ASN A 92 -3.88 10.07 77.40
N ALA A 93 -5.10 9.54 77.59
CA ALA A 93 -5.97 9.10 76.50
C ALA A 93 -6.42 10.27 75.60
N LEU A 94 -6.69 11.44 76.18
CA LEU A 94 -7.00 12.67 75.43
C LEU A 94 -5.80 13.14 74.61
N LYS A 95 -4.60 13.02 75.16
CA LYS A 95 -3.36 13.38 74.47
C LYS A 95 -3.11 12.44 73.29
N SER A 96 -3.21 11.13 73.48
CA SER A 96 -3.02 10.14 72.42
C SER A 96 -4.06 10.25 71.31
N THR A 97 -5.33 10.51 71.65
CA THR A 97 -6.38 10.73 70.65
C THR A 97 -6.17 12.02 69.86
N LYS A 98 -5.69 13.09 70.50
CA LYS A 98 -5.33 14.34 69.82
C LYS A 98 -4.17 14.15 68.83
N GLU A 99 -3.12 13.44 69.24
CA GLU A 99 -1.98 13.10 68.37
C GLU A 99 -2.42 12.25 67.16
N TYR A 100 -3.35 11.30 67.36
CA TYR A 100 -3.93 10.50 66.27
C TYR A 100 -4.76 11.36 65.30
N ILE A 101 -5.60 12.25 65.82
CA ILE A 101 -6.40 13.18 65.00
C ILE A 101 -5.49 14.09 64.16
N ASP A 102 -4.42 14.63 64.75
CA ASP A 102 -3.48 15.49 64.04
C ASP A 102 -2.72 14.73 62.95
N THR A 103 -2.43 13.44 63.18
CA THR A 103 -1.86 12.54 62.17
C THR A 103 -2.82 12.33 60.99
N ILE A 104 -4.09 12.02 61.26
CA ILE A 104 -5.11 11.84 60.21
C ILE A 104 -5.33 13.14 59.42
N LYS A 105 -5.39 14.30 60.09
CA LYS A 105 -5.51 15.60 59.42
C LYS A 105 -4.34 15.84 58.47
N SER A 106 -3.13 15.51 58.89
CA SER A 106 -1.93 15.64 58.08
C SER A 106 -1.97 14.73 56.84
N GLN A 107 -2.46 13.49 57.00
CA GLN A 107 -2.66 12.56 55.88
C GLN A 107 -3.76 13.04 54.92
N PHE A 108 -4.86 13.56 55.44
CA PHE A 108 -5.97 14.09 54.62
C PHE A 108 -5.51 15.28 53.78
N GLU A 109 -4.78 16.23 54.36
CA GLU A 109 -4.23 17.38 53.62
C GLU A 109 -3.21 16.94 52.56
N ARG A 110 -2.44 15.88 52.82
CA ARG A 110 -1.55 15.28 51.81
C ARG A 110 -2.33 14.68 50.64
N GLN A 111 -3.32 13.83 50.92
CA GLN A 111 -4.17 13.23 49.88
C GLN A 111 -4.95 14.29 49.08
N LYS A 112 -5.41 15.36 49.74
CA LYS A 112 -6.07 16.48 49.09
C LYS A 112 -5.14 17.16 48.08
N LYS A 113 -3.88 17.40 48.44
CA LYS A 113 -2.87 17.94 47.50
C LYS A 113 -2.60 17.00 46.34
N GLU A 114 -2.48 15.70 46.59
CA GLU A 114 -2.30 14.68 45.54
C GLU A 114 -3.49 14.64 44.58
N ASN A 115 -4.72 14.67 45.09
CA ASN A 115 -5.94 14.72 44.29
C ASN A 115 -6.04 15.98 43.42
N ILE A 116 -5.62 17.14 43.94
CA ILE A 116 -5.56 18.38 43.15
C ILE A 116 -4.60 18.21 41.95
N GLY A 117 -3.44 17.60 42.17
CA GLY A 117 -2.47 17.29 41.10
C GLY A 117 -3.03 16.31 40.06
N LEU A 118 -3.71 15.25 40.50
CA LEU A 118 -4.34 14.27 39.60
C LEU A 118 -5.45 14.91 38.75
N VAL A 119 -6.28 15.77 39.34
CA VAL A 119 -7.35 16.49 38.61
C VAL A 119 -6.76 17.41 37.55
N ALA A 120 -5.66 18.11 37.84
CA ALA A 120 -4.96 18.95 36.86
C ALA A 120 -4.40 18.10 35.70
N ASN A 121 -3.78 16.96 36.00
CA ASN A 121 -3.27 16.03 34.98
C ASN A 121 -4.38 15.46 34.11
N LEU A 122 -5.52 15.08 34.71
CA LEU A 122 -6.70 14.61 33.96
C LEU A 122 -7.25 15.67 33.02
N LYS A 123 -7.26 16.94 33.43
CA LYS A 123 -7.68 18.05 32.57
C LYS A 123 -6.76 18.19 31.36
N LEU A 124 -5.44 18.17 31.57
CA LEU A 124 -4.45 18.22 30.50
C LEU A 124 -4.58 17.03 29.54
N LEU A 125 -4.83 15.83 30.06
CA LEU A 125 -5.00 14.62 29.24
C LEU A 125 -6.25 14.70 28.36
N LYS A 126 -7.35 15.24 28.88
CA LYS A 126 -8.59 15.47 28.12
C LYS A 126 -8.38 16.46 26.98
N GLU A 127 -7.66 17.55 27.23
CA GLU A 127 -7.33 18.54 26.19
C GLU A 127 -6.48 17.91 25.07
N LYS A 128 -5.50 17.06 25.42
CA LYS A 128 -4.72 16.30 24.44
C LYS A 128 -5.58 15.32 23.62
N LEU A 129 -6.53 14.65 24.26
CA LEU A 129 -7.43 13.71 23.58
C LEU A 129 -8.31 14.43 22.55
N ILE A 130 -8.88 15.58 22.91
CA ILE A 130 -9.66 16.41 21.98
C ILE A 130 -8.79 16.88 20.81
N ALA A 131 -7.53 17.28 21.06
CA ALA A 131 -6.61 17.66 19.99
C ALA A 131 -6.29 16.50 19.03
N LEU A 132 -6.10 15.28 19.55
CA LEU A 132 -5.88 14.09 18.71
C LEU A 132 -7.12 13.72 17.90
N GLU A 133 -8.33 13.85 18.47
CA GLU A 133 -9.58 13.61 17.74
C GLU A 133 -9.80 14.60 16.60
N THR A 134 -9.42 15.87 16.77
CA THR A 134 -9.51 16.86 15.70
C THR A 134 -8.48 16.62 14.61
N GLU A 135 -7.25 16.22 14.96
CA GLU A 135 -6.25 15.79 13.98
C GLU A 135 -6.73 14.57 13.19
N LYS A 136 -7.29 13.56 13.86
CA LYS A 136 -7.85 12.37 13.20
C LYS A 136 -8.90 12.75 12.16
N LYS A 137 -9.87 13.59 12.52
CA LYS A 137 -10.91 14.08 11.58
C LYS A 137 -10.30 14.83 10.39
N LYS A 138 -9.23 15.60 10.61
CA LYS A 138 -8.52 16.31 9.54
C LYS A 138 -7.83 15.32 8.57
N PHE A 139 -7.24 14.25 9.08
CA PHE A 139 -6.65 13.20 8.26
C PHE A 139 -7.71 12.43 7.47
N GLU A 140 -8.86 12.11 8.09
CA GLU A 140 -9.99 11.47 7.42
C GLU A 140 -10.53 12.30 6.24
N LEU A 141 -10.70 13.62 6.44
CA LEU A 141 -11.10 14.54 5.37
C LEU A 141 -10.07 14.58 4.23
N LYS A 142 -8.78 14.66 4.56
CA LYS A 142 -7.71 14.67 3.55
C LYS A 142 -7.63 13.36 2.76
N LEU A 143 -7.86 12.22 3.44
CA LEU A 143 -7.92 10.92 2.81
C LEU A 143 -9.11 10.83 1.84
N LEU A 144 -10.26 11.35 2.23
CA LEU A 144 -11.45 11.43 1.38
C LEU A 144 -11.17 12.28 0.13
N GLU A 145 -10.58 13.47 0.29
CA GLU A 145 -10.18 14.32 -0.84
C GLU A 145 -9.25 13.58 -1.82
N GLN A 146 -8.19 12.95 -1.32
CA GLN A 146 -7.25 12.19 -2.14
C GLN A 146 -7.93 11.00 -2.85
N THR A 147 -8.86 10.33 -2.17
CA THR A 147 -9.60 9.20 -2.75
C THR A 147 -10.46 9.67 -3.93
N THR A 148 -11.14 10.82 -3.79
CA THR A 148 -11.95 11.39 -4.89
C THR A 148 -11.09 11.84 -6.08
N GLU A 149 -9.89 12.36 -5.82
CA GLU A 149 -8.93 12.74 -6.87
C GLU A 149 -8.43 11.52 -7.64
N VAL A 150 -8.06 10.45 -6.94
CA VAL A 150 -7.63 9.18 -7.56
C VAL A 150 -8.74 8.57 -8.40
N GLN A 151 -9.99 8.60 -7.93
CA GLN A 151 -11.16 8.14 -8.70
C GLN A 151 -11.33 8.95 -9.99
N SER A 152 -11.22 10.29 -9.91
CA SER A 152 -11.30 11.16 -11.08
C SER A 152 -10.17 10.92 -12.08
N LEU A 153 -8.94 10.70 -11.62
CA LEU A 153 -7.80 10.39 -12.48
C LEU A 153 -7.94 9.03 -13.16
N THR A 154 -8.41 8.02 -12.43
CA THR A 154 -8.67 6.66 -12.96
C THR A 154 -9.69 6.70 -14.09
N LYS A 155 -10.73 7.54 -13.93
CA LYS A 155 -11.76 7.80 -14.94
C LYS A 155 -11.18 8.45 -16.21
N ASN A 156 -10.45 9.55 -16.06
CA ASN A 156 -9.81 10.24 -17.20
C ASN A 156 -8.85 9.32 -17.96
N LEU A 157 -8.16 8.45 -17.23
CA LEU A 157 -7.25 7.47 -17.81
C LEU A 157 -8.00 6.43 -18.66
N TYR A 158 -9.15 5.92 -18.21
CA TYR A 158 -10.00 5.05 -19.03
C TYR A 158 -10.52 5.77 -20.28
N ASP A 159 -10.96 7.02 -20.17
CA ASP A 159 -11.47 7.80 -21.31
C ASP A 159 -10.41 7.98 -22.40
N LEU A 160 -9.18 8.32 -22.00
CA LEU A 160 -8.05 8.41 -22.92
C LEU A 160 -7.75 7.07 -23.59
N GLN A 161 -7.86 5.96 -22.87
CA GLN A 161 -7.65 4.62 -23.42
C GLN A 161 -8.72 4.22 -24.40
N SER A 162 -9.97 4.57 -24.12
CA SER A 162 -11.09 4.35 -25.01
C SER A 162 -10.87 5.08 -26.35
N GLN A 163 -10.47 6.35 -26.29
CA GLN A 163 -10.11 7.13 -27.48
C GLN A 163 -8.92 6.50 -28.24
N ASN A 164 -7.87 6.08 -27.52
CA ASN A 164 -6.74 5.40 -28.13
C ASN A 164 -7.14 4.07 -28.78
N SER A 165 -8.07 3.32 -28.18
CA SER A 165 -8.59 2.06 -28.76
C SER A 165 -9.25 2.31 -30.12
N VAL A 166 -10.00 3.40 -30.27
CA VAL A 166 -10.62 3.78 -31.56
C VAL A 166 -9.56 4.10 -32.60
N ILE A 167 -8.48 4.79 -32.22
CA ILE A 167 -7.37 5.09 -33.13
C ILE A 167 -6.66 3.80 -33.54
N ILE A 168 -6.39 2.90 -32.58
CA ILE A 168 -5.76 1.61 -32.84
C ILE A 168 -6.63 0.76 -33.77
N ASP A 169 -7.94 0.69 -33.56
CA ASP A 169 -8.85 -0.07 -34.41
C ASP A 169 -8.83 0.45 -35.86
N LYS A 170 -8.80 1.78 -36.05
CA LYS A 170 -8.64 2.41 -37.37
C LYS A 170 -7.33 2.02 -38.02
N LEU A 171 -6.22 2.11 -37.28
CA LEU A 171 -4.90 1.73 -37.79
C LEU A 171 -4.81 0.24 -38.11
N LYS A 172 -5.41 -0.65 -37.30
CA LYS A 172 -5.49 -2.09 -37.57
C LYS A 172 -6.24 -2.37 -38.88
N SER A 173 -7.37 -1.68 -39.10
CA SER A 173 -8.13 -1.77 -40.35
C SER A 173 -7.33 -1.29 -41.56
N GLU A 174 -6.64 -0.14 -41.44
CA GLU A 174 -5.77 0.41 -42.48
C GLU A 174 -4.60 -0.54 -42.80
N ILE A 175 -3.94 -1.10 -41.78
CA ILE A 175 -2.90 -2.11 -41.95
C ILE A 175 -3.44 -3.36 -42.66
N ALA A 176 -4.67 -3.81 -42.34
CA ALA A 176 -5.28 -4.96 -43.00
C ALA A 176 -5.56 -4.67 -44.49
N ASN A 177 -6.04 -3.47 -44.81
CA ASN A 177 -6.24 -3.02 -46.18
C ASN A 177 -4.92 -2.96 -46.95
N LEU A 178 -3.88 -2.33 -46.37
CA LEU A 178 -2.54 -2.25 -46.97
C LEU A 178 -1.89 -3.63 -47.15
N LYS A 179 -2.10 -4.56 -46.21
CA LYS A 179 -1.64 -5.96 -46.36
C LYS A 179 -2.33 -6.63 -47.54
N SER A 180 -3.64 -6.44 -47.68
CA SER A 180 -4.42 -6.99 -48.79
C SER A 180 -3.98 -6.41 -50.14
N GLU A 181 -3.74 -5.10 -50.19
CA GLU A 181 -3.22 -4.39 -51.35
C GLU A 181 -1.80 -4.84 -51.72
N LYS A 182 -0.91 -5.00 -50.74
CA LYS A 182 0.43 -5.55 -50.96
C LYS A 182 0.37 -6.95 -51.57
N VAL A 183 -0.49 -7.84 -51.07
CA VAL A 183 -0.67 -9.19 -51.63
C VAL A 183 -1.19 -9.12 -53.06
N TYR A 184 -2.11 -8.19 -53.35
CA TYR A 184 -2.61 -7.95 -54.71
C TYR A 184 -1.49 -7.49 -55.66
N LEU A 185 -0.68 -6.49 -55.25
CA LEU A 185 0.43 -5.97 -56.06
C LEU A 185 1.54 -7.02 -56.26
N GLN A 186 1.88 -7.81 -55.24
CA GLN A 186 2.85 -8.90 -55.37
C GLN A 186 2.42 -9.97 -56.39
N LYS A 187 1.13 -10.32 -56.42
CA LYS A 187 0.58 -11.22 -57.45
C LYS A 187 0.68 -10.61 -58.86
N ARG A 188 0.51 -9.30 -58.99
CA ARG A 188 0.64 -8.59 -60.27
C ARG A 188 2.09 -8.52 -60.77
N CYS A 189 3.06 -8.31 -59.87
CA CYS A 189 4.49 -8.33 -60.20
C CYS A 189 4.98 -9.73 -60.64
N HIS A 190 4.54 -10.80 -59.98
CA HIS A 190 4.84 -12.18 -60.41
C HIS A 190 4.29 -12.52 -61.82
N ASN A 191 3.20 -11.86 -62.23
CA ASN A 191 2.66 -12.01 -63.59
C ASN A 191 3.41 -11.16 -64.62
N THR A 192 4.18 -10.14 -64.21
CA THR A 192 4.95 -9.29 -65.13
C THR A 192 6.37 -9.82 -65.39
N GLU A 193 6.92 -10.65 -64.49
CA GLU A 193 8.19 -11.36 -64.71
C GLU A 193 8.07 -12.58 -65.65
N ASN A 194 6.84 -12.97 -66.02
CA ASN A 194 6.55 -14.08 -66.96
C ASN A 194 5.99 -13.59 -68.30
N ILE A 195 6.59 -12.56 -68.93
CA ILE A 195 6.24 -12.17 -70.30
C ILE A 195 7.48 -12.10 -71.19
N ASN A 196 7.68 -13.20 -71.92
CA ASN A 196 8.29 -13.37 -73.25
C ASN A 196 8.09 -14.88 -73.54
N ILE A 197 7.31 -15.42 -74.49
CA ILE A 197 6.93 -15.16 -75.91
C ILE A 197 5.68 -16.09 -76.10
N GLU A 198 4.52 -15.78 -76.72
CA GLU A 198 4.26 -15.55 -78.15
C GLU A 198 2.73 -15.34 -78.42
N GLN A 199 2.44 -14.46 -79.38
CA GLN A 199 1.31 -14.37 -80.34
C GLN A 199 -0.18 -14.07 -79.94
N PRO A 200 -0.89 -13.32 -80.81
CA PRO A 200 -2.19 -12.72 -80.51
C PRO A 200 -3.35 -13.60 -81.01
N CYS A 201 -4.41 -13.72 -80.20
CA CYS A 201 -5.70 -14.16 -80.70
C CYS A 201 -6.81 -13.23 -80.23
N THR A 202 -7.59 -12.77 -81.20
CA THR A 202 -8.71 -11.85 -81.13
C THR A 202 -9.90 -12.47 -80.42
N SER A 203 -10.38 -11.86 -79.34
CA SER A 203 -11.81 -11.73 -79.05
C SER A 203 -12.05 -10.72 -77.94
N LYS A 204 -12.68 -9.60 -78.33
CA LYS A 204 -13.40 -8.71 -77.42
C LYS A 204 -14.58 -9.48 -76.84
N MET A 205 -14.59 -9.70 -75.53
CA MET A 205 -15.80 -9.63 -74.72
C MET A 205 -15.42 -9.12 -73.33
N CYS A 206 -15.81 -7.87 -73.06
CA CYS A 206 -15.90 -7.35 -71.72
C CYS A 206 -16.91 -8.22 -70.95
N ILE A 207 -16.43 -8.95 -69.95
CA ILE A 207 -17.28 -9.39 -68.84
C ILE A 207 -16.80 -8.57 -67.67
N GLU A 208 -17.56 -7.51 -67.38
CA GLU A 208 -17.60 -6.86 -66.08
C GLU A 208 -17.98 -7.94 -65.06
N ASN A 209 -16.98 -8.57 -64.44
CA ASN A 209 -17.20 -9.29 -63.21
C ASN A 209 -17.07 -8.27 -62.09
N GLU A 210 -18.20 -7.60 -61.81
CA GLU A 210 -18.48 -7.08 -60.49
C GLU A 210 -18.15 -8.17 -59.47
N ILE A 211 -17.10 -7.94 -58.68
CA ILE A 211 -16.86 -8.72 -57.48
C ILE A 211 -18.07 -8.43 -56.57
N PRO A 212 -18.88 -9.42 -56.17
CA PRO A 212 -20.04 -9.16 -55.33
C PRO A 212 -19.57 -8.58 -54.00
N LEU A 213 -19.91 -7.31 -53.81
CA LEU A 213 -19.96 -6.65 -52.53
C LEU A 213 -20.77 -7.52 -51.54
N GLN A 214 -20.23 -7.70 -50.34
CA GLN A 214 -20.97 -8.09 -49.13
C GLN A 214 -21.65 -9.46 -49.14
N ASN A 215 -21.01 -10.43 -48.46
CA ASN A 215 -21.78 -11.30 -47.57
C ASN A 215 -22.39 -10.38 -46.50
N GLN A 216 -23.63 -9.93 -46.73
CA GLN A 216 -24.48 -9.35 -45.70
C GLN A 216 -24.80 -10.46 -44.68
N THR A 217 -23.90 -10.66 -43.71
CA THR A 217 -24.34 -11.18 -42.41
C THR A 217 -25.38 -10.21 -41.89
N LYS A 218 -26.66 -10.62 -41.88
CA LYS A 218 -27.70 -9.91 -41.13
C LYS A 218 -27.14 -9.65 -39.74
N ASN A 219 -26.87 -8.39 -39.40
CA ASN A 219 -26.48 -8.03 -38.05
C ASN A 219 -27.59 -8.50 -37.11
N LEU A 220 -27.26 -9.38 -36.16
CA LEU A 220 -28.24 -9.94 -35.23
C LEU A 220 -28.76 -8.89 -34.23
N TYR A 221 -27.94 -7.85 -34.00
CA TYR A 221 -28.18 -6.79 -33.03
C TYR A 221 -27.94 -5.42 -33.66
N TYR A 222 -28.70 -4.42 -33.19
CA TYR A 222 -28.77 -3.10 -33.79
C TYR A 222 -28.68 -2.01 -32.71
N GLY A 223 -27.95 -0.94 -33.04
CA GLY A 223 -28.06 0.31 -32.31
C GLY A 223 -29.33 1.04 -32.70
N HIS A 224 -29.19 1.98 -33.64
CA HIS A 224 -30.29 2.63 -34.36
C HIS A 224 -30.68 1.81 -35.59
N ASP A 225 -31.82 2.17 -36.18
CA ASP A 225 -32.18 1.69 -37.50
C ASP A 225 -31.06 2.03 -38.51
N PRO A 226 -30.48 1.05 -39.22
CA PRO A 226 -29.43 1.27 -40.22
C PRO A 226 -29.81 2.28 -41.32
N GLN A 227 -31.11 2.53 -41.53
CA GLN A 227 -31.61 3.51 -42.50
C GLN A 227 -31.57 4.96 -41.99
N LEU A 228 -31.32 5.17 -40.70
CA LEU A 228 -31.21 6.51 -40.11
C LEU A 228 -29.80 7.07 -40.28
N HIS A 229 -29.68 8.18 -40.99
CA HIS A 229 -28.43 8.93 -41.10
C HIS A 229 -28.27 9.90 -39.92
N LEU A 230 -27.60 9.44 -38.87
CA LEU A 230 -27.23 10.23 -37.71
C LEU A 230 -25.87 10.91 -37.88
N THR A 231 -25.74 12.12 -37.32
CA THR A 231 -24.44 12.80 -37.25
C THR A 231 -23.59 12.26 -36.10
N ALA A 232 -22.27 12.38 -36.19
CA ALA A 232 -21.33 12.00 -35.12
C ALA A 232 -21.51 12.80 -33.81
N GLN A 233 -22.33 13.86 -33.81
CA GLN A 233 -22.66 14.66 -32.62
C GLN A 233 -24.02 14.27 -32.02
N GLN A 234 -24.84 13.48 -32.72
CA GLN A 234 -26.21 13.13 -32.31
C GLN A 234 -26.46 11.62 -32.34
N PHE A 235 -25.42 10.81 -32.12
CA PHE A 235 -25.54 9.36 -32.18
C PHE A 235 -26.35 8.74 -31.03
N LEU A 236 -26.81 9.53 -30.04
CA LEU A 236 -27.75 9.10 -29.00
C LEU A 236 -29.18 9.62 -29.22
N LEU A 237 -29.48 10.19 -30.39
CA LEU A 237 -30.81 10.73 -30.67
C LEU A 237 -31.90 9.66 -30.52
N GLY A 238 -32.98 9.98 -29.80
CA GLY A 238 -34.05 9.04 -29.48
C GLY A 238 -33.76 8.09 -28.31
N CYS A 239 -32.55 8.12 -27.73
CA CYS A 239 -32.23 7.37 -26.53
C CYS A 239 -32.64 8.16 -25.28
N VAL A 240 -33.50 7.56 -24.45
CA VAL A 240 -33.84 8.02 -23.10
C VAL A 240 -33.17 7.10 -22.07
N PHE A 241 -32.38 7.67 -21.18
CA PHE A 241 -31.60 6.96 -20.16
C PHE A 241 -32.20 7.13 -18.77
N LEU A 242 -32.17 6.07 -17.97
CA LEU A 242 -32.30 6.13 -16.52
C LEU A 242 -30.97 5.71 -15.88
N ILE A 243 -30.44 6.51 -14.97
CA ILE A 243 -29.22 6.16 -14.22
C ILE A 243 -29.61 5.65 -12.85
N VAL A 244 -29.28 4.40 -12.54
CA VAL A 244 -29.58 3.76 -11.26
C VAL A 244 -28.41 3.95 -10.31
N GLU A 245 -28.65 4.71 -9.24
CA GLU A 245 -27.66 5.00 -8.20
C GLU A 245 -27.68 3.89 -7.14
N LEU A 246 -26.52 3.34 -6.79
CA LEU A 246 -26.39 2.43 -5.66
C LEU A 246 -25.96 3.23 -4.43
N GLN A 247 -26.79 3.23 -3.39
CA GLN A 247 -26.40 3.72 -2.07
C GLN A 247 -25.41 2.72 -1.48
N VAL A 248 -24.11 2.99 -1.60
CA VAL A 248 -23.09 2.29 -0.85
C VAL A 248 -23.07 2.92 0.55
N GLU A 249 -23.38 2.15 1.60
CA GLU A 249 -23.47 2.63 2.99
C GLU A 249 -22.11 3.05 3.60
N HIS A 250 -21.04 3.04 2.80
CA HIS A 250 -19.74 3.59 3.16
C HIS A 250 -19.34 4.68 2.17
N GLU A 251 -19.22 5.91 2.71
CA GLU A 251 -18.48 7.06 2.18
C GLU A 251 -18.95 7.65 0.85
N GLY A 252 -19.60 8.81 0.94
CA GLY A 252 -19.60 10.02 0.06
C GLY A 252 -19.13 10.05 -1.41
N ASN A 253 -18.95 8.93 -2.11
CA ASN A 253 -18.11 8.86 -3.31
C ASN A 253 -18.86 8.80 -4.65
N LEU A 254 -20.20 8.90 -4.69
CA LEU A 254 -20.96 8.72 -5.94
C LEU A 254 -21.53 10.01 -6.58
N CYS A 255 -21.38 11.19 -5.95
CA CYS A 255 -22.11 12.39 -6.36
C CYS A 255 -21.57 13.09 -7.63
N ASN A 256 -20.31 12.83 -8.03
CA ASN A 256 -19.72 13.46 -9.24
C ASN A 256 -19.89 12.63 -10.52
N ASP A 257 -20.01 11.30 -10.42
CA ASP A 257 -20.03 10.44 -11.60
C ASP A 257 -21.32 10.53 -12.40
N ILE A 258 -22.46 10.57 -11.72
CA ILE A 258 -23.78 10.66 -12.34
C ILE A 258 -23.96 12.01 -13.06
N LYS A 259 -23.39 13.09 -12.51
CA LYS A 259 -23.48 14.42 -13.13
C LYS A 259 -22.76 14.46 -14.47
N MET A 260 -21.59 13.82 -14.58
CA MET A 260 -20.83 13.80 -15.83
C MET A 260 -21.53 12.96 -16.90
N SER A 261 -21.95 11.72 -16.58
CA SER A 261 -22.65 10.87 -17.55
C SER A 261 -23.96 11.51 -18.04
N LYS A 262 -24.67 12.26 -17.18
CA LYS A 262 -25.84 13.07 -17.58
C LYS A 262 -25.47 14.14 -18.62
N VAL A 263 -24.41 14.90 -18.38
CA VAL A 263 -23.93 15.94 -19.31
C VAL A 263 -23.51 15.32 -20.64
N ASP A 264 -22.78 14.21 -20.59
CA ASP A 264 -22.30 13.51 -21.79
C ASP A 264 -23.44 12.97 -22.65
N ILE A 265 -24.48 12.37 -22.04
CA ILE A 265 -25.66 11.88 -22.77
C ILE A 265 -26.35 13.02 -23.52
N ILE A 266 -26.59 14.14 -22.83
CA ILE A 266 -27.29 15.30 -23.39
C ILE A 266 -26.46 15.94 -24.51
N ALA A 267 -25.13 16.06 -24.32
CA ALA A 267 -24.21 16.61 -25.32
C ALA A 267 -24.22 15.84 -26.65
N HIS A 268 -24.59 14.55 -26.63
CA HIS A 268 -24.61 13.68 -27.80
C HIS A 268 -26.02 13.31 -28.30
N GLY A 269 -27.04 14.06 -27.88
CA GLY A 269 -28.42 13.99 -28.40
C GLY A 269 -29.37 13.06 -27.64
N GLY A 270 -28.92 12.42 -26.55
CA GLY A 270 -29.78 11.63 -25.67
C GLY A 270 -30.51 12.48 -24.62
N SER A 271 -31.42 11.87 -23.88
CA SER A 271 -32.08 12.49 -22.71
C SER A 271 -31.97 11.60 -21.47
N VAL A 272 -32.04 12.19 -20.28
CA VAL A 272 -31.96 11.46 -19.01
C VAL A 272 -33.18 11.75 -18.15
N ASP A 273 -33.80 10.69 -17.67
CA ASP A 273 -34.90 10.71 -16.73
C ASP A 273 -34.46 10.30 -15.33
N GLN A 274 -35.17 10.83 -14.34
CA GLN A 274 -34.97 10.49 -12.93
C GLN A 274 -35.90 9.37 -12.45
N ILE A 275 -36.98 9.11 -13.19
CA ILE A 275 -38.04 8.17 -12.81
C ILE A 275 -38.16 7.11 -13.89
N TYR A 276 -38.24 5.85 -13.46
CA TYR A 276 -38.48 4.73 -14.36
C TYR A 276 -39.84 4.85 -15.04
N SER A 277 -39.86 4.74 -16.37
CA SER A 277 -41.06 4.90 -17.18
C SER A 277 -40.99 4.11 -18.49
N THR A 278 -42.10 4.00 -19.21
CA THR A 278 -42.18 3.23 -20.45
C THR A 278 -41.30 3.78 -21.58
N ARG A 279 -41.01 5.10 -21.57
CA ARG A 279 -40.17 5.76 -22.57
C ARG A 279 -38.67 5.50 -22.39
N ILE A 280 -38.26 4.96 -21.25
CA ILE A 280 -36.85 4.60 -21.02
C ILE A 280 -36.43 3.58 -22.08
N THR A 281 -35.30 3.85 -22.72
CA THR A 281 -34.67 2.97 -23.72
C THR A 281 -33.47 2.24 -23.12
N HIS A 282 -32.70 2.95 -22.27
CA HIS A 282 -31.47 2.46 -21.66
C HIS A 282 -31.51 2.66 -20.14
N VAL A 283 -31.01 1.66 -19.41
CA VAL A 283 -30.81 1.75 -17.95
C VAL A 283 -29.32 1.60 -17.67
N MET A 284 -28.70 2.66 -17.17
CA MET A 284 -27.31 2.66 -16.73
C MET A 284 -27.21 2.09 -15.32
N CYS A 285 -26.50 0.99 -15.19
CA CYS A 285 -26.36 0.28 -13.93
C CYS A 285 -25.08 -0.56 -13.93
N ILE A 286 -24.53 -0.78 -12.74
CA ILE A 286 -23.35 -1.62 -12.52
C ILE A 286 -23.71 -3.05 -12.09
N THR A 287 -24.92 -3.27 -11.57
CA THR A 287 -25.44 -4.59 -11.16
C THR A 287 -26.85 -4.84 -11.70
N GLN A 288 -27.11 -6.10 -12.03
CA GLN A 288 -28.42 -6.63 -12.38
C GLN A 288 -29.32 -6.82 -11.14
N LYS A 289 -28.77 -6.83 -9.92
CA LYS A 289 -29.50 -7.15 -8.68
C LYS A 289 -30.29 -5.99 -8.08
N HIS A 290 -30.21 -4.81 -8.69
CA HIS A 290 -31.03 -3.69 -8.27
C HIS A 290 -32.47 -3.86 -8.77
N HIS A 291 -33.47 -3.65 -7.91
CA HIS A 291 -34.88 -3.89 -8.22
C HIS A 291 -35.37 -3.17 -9.50
N ILE A 292 -34.97 -1.91 -9.73
CA ILE A 292 -35.28 -1.17 -10.97
C ILE A 292 -34.66 -1.86 -12.20
N VAL A 293 -33.45 -2.39 -12.08
CA VAL A 293 -32.73 -3.05 -13.18
C VAL A 293 -33.37 -4.39 -13.50
N GLU A 294 -33.75 -5.17 -12.48
CA GLU A 294 -34.49 -6.42 -12.68
C GLU A 294 -35.83 -6.18 -13.40
N GLN A 295 -36.53 -5.09 -13.04
CA GLN A 295 -37.75 -4.68 -13.74
C GLN A 295 -37.46 -4.25 -15.18
N ALA A 296 -36.41 -3.46 -15.40
CA ALA A 296 -36.01 -2.99 -16.73
C ALA A 296 -35.65 -4.13 -17.67
N ILE A 297 -34.95 -5.16 -17.17
CA ILE A 297 -34.63 -6.37 -17.96
C ILE A 297 -35.93 -7.08 -18.38
N LYS A 298 -36.90 -7.25 -17.47
CA LYS A 298 -38.21 -7.86 -17.77
C LYS A 298 -39.00 -7.06 -18.81
N ASP A 299 -38.91 -5.74 -18.74
CA ASP A 299 -39.57 -4.82 -19.67
C ASP A 299 -38.81 -4.66 -21.02
N GLY A 300 -37.76 -5.45 -21.24
CA GLY A 300 -36.98 -5.44 -22.49
C GLY A 300 -36.20 -4.14 -22.71
N LYS A 301 -35.68 -3.52 -21.64
CA LYS A 301 -34.84 -2.32 -21.73
C LYS A 301 -33.37 -2.68 -21.89
N ARG A 302 -32.61 -1.81 -22.57
CA ARG A 302 -31.16 -2.00 -22.76
C ARG A 302 -30.41 -1.65 -21.47
N CYS A 303 -29.89 -2.64 -20.75
CA CYS A 303 -29.15 -2.41 -19.51
C CYS A 303 -27.64 -2.44 -19.77
N VAL A 304 -26.94 -1.35 -19.44
CA VAL A 304 -25.52 -1.14 -19.78
C VAL A 304 -24.78 -0.44 -18.64
N THR A 305 -23.46 -0.59 -18.58
CA THR A 305 -22.61 0.14 -17.62
C THR A 305 -22.17 1.50 -18.17
N ASP A 306 -21.54 2.29 -17.31
CA ASP A 306 -20.92 3.56 -17.71
C ASP A 306 -19.73 3.37 -18.67
N PHE A 307 -19.06 2.22 -18.62
CA PHE A 307 -17.98 1.89 -19.56
C PHE A 307 -18.48 1.82 -21.01
N TRP A 308 -19.68 1.25 -21.21
CA TRP A 308 -20.29 1.20 -22.54
C TRP A 308 -20.53 2.60 -23.11
N LEU A 309 -21.07 3.51 -22.29
CA LEU A 309 -21.37 4.87 -22.71
C LEU A 309 -20.09 5.60 -23.16
N ARG A 310 -19.01 5.49 -22.37
CA ARG A 310 -17.71 6.09 -22.69
C ARG A 310 -17.15 5.57 -24.00
N ASP A 311 -17.19 4.26 -24.18
CA ASP A 311 -16.66 3.62 -25.39
C ASP A 311 -17.48 3.96 -26.64
N VAL A 312 -18.80 4.10 -26.49
CA VAL A 312 -19.70 4.58 -27.54
C VAL A 312 -19.45 6.07 -27.87
N ILE A 313 -19.19 6.91 -26.87
CA ILE A 313 -18.81 8.32 -27.06
C ILE A 313 -17.48 8.43 -27.80
N ALA A 314 -16.47 7.67 -27.39
CA ALA A 314 -15.17 7.63 -28.07
C ALA A 314 -15.30 7.22 -29.53
N ARG A 315 -16.19 6.26 -29.82
CA ARG A 315 -16.52 5.79 -31.18
C ARG A 315 -17.42 6.75 -31.96
N LYS A 316 -18.14 7.63 -31.28
CA LYS A 316 -19.18 8.53 -31.84
C LYS A 316 -20.29 7.78 -32.59
N HIS A 317 -20.60 6.56 -32.14
CA HIS A 317 -21.57 5.70 -32.80
C HIS A 317 -22.17 4.70 -31.80
N MET A 318 -23.51 4.64 -31.73
CA MET A 318 -24.22 3.77 -30.79
C MET A 318 -24.32 2.34 -31.33
N ILE A 319 -23.64 1.42 -30.66
CA ILE A 319 -23.56 0.00 -31.03
C ILE A 319 -23.87 -0.89 -29.82
N PRO A 320 -24.33 -2.14 -30.06
CA PRO A 320 -24.53 -3.11 -28.99
C PRO A 320 -23.26 -3.34 -28.17
N PRO A 321 -23.36 -3.62 -26.86
CA PRO A 321 -22.22 -3.92 -26.00
C PRO A 321 -21.30 -5.01 -26.57
N TRP A 322 -20.00 -4.73 -26.69
CA TRP A 322 -19.01 -5.63 -27.29
C TRP A 322 -17.85 -5.99 -26.36
N LEU A 323 -17.88 -5.55 -25.10
CA LEU A 323 -16.89 -5.89 -24.07
C LEU A 323 -17.62 -6.39 -22.83
N ALA A 324 -17.04 -7.30 -22.06
CA ALA A 324 -17.75 -7.91 -20.93
C ALA A 324 -18.17 -6.87 -19.87
N HIS A 325 -17.29 -5.91 -19.53
CA HIS A 325 -17.60 -4.84 -18.56
C HIS A 325 -18.58 -3.78 -19.08
N HIS A 326 -19.05 -3.86 -20.33
CA HIS A 326 -20.19 -3.08 -20.80
C HIS A 326 -21.53 -3.57 -20.24
N PHE A 327 -21.56 -4.82 -19.76
CA PHE A 327 -22.75 -5.44 -19.19
C PHE A 327 -22.78 -5.27 -17.66
N PRO A 328 -23.97 -5.03 -17.06
CA PRO A 328 -24.12 -5.00 -15.62
C PRO A 328 -23.81 -6.37 -15.00
N LEU A 329 -23.18 -6.40 -13.83
CA LEU A 329 -22.80 -7.62 -13.14
C LEU A 329 -24.01 -8.42 -12.65
N PRO A 330 -23.98 -9.76 -12.70
CA PRO A 330 -25.02 -10.61 -12.10
C PRO A 330 -24.90 -10.69 -10.56
N TYR A 331 -23.98 -9.93 -9.95
CA TYR A 331 -23.63 -9.99 -8.53
C TYR A 331 -24.10 -8.76 -7.77
N SER A 332 -24.36 -8.91 -6.47
CA SER A 332 -24.59 -7.78 -5.57
C SER A 332 -23.26 -7.14 -5.19
N ILE A 333 -23.12 -5.83 -5.38
CA ILE A 333 -21.84 -5.13 -5.17
C ILE A 333 -21.50 -4.98 -3.68
N ASN A 334 -22.50 -4.95 -2.81
CA ASN A 334 -22.31 -4.78 -1.37
C ASN A 334 -21.94 -6.10 -0.65
N HIS A 335 -21.95 -7.23 -1.34
CA HIS A 335 -21.74 -8.54 -0.72
C HIS A 335 -20.92 -9.49 -1.62
N ASN A 336 -19.70 -9.82 -1.16
CA ASN A 336 -18.85 -10.92 -1.64
C ASN A 336 -18.79 -11.05 -3.17
N LEU A 337 -18.14 -10.07 -3.81
CA LEU A 337 -17.79 -10.14 -5.24
C LEU A 337 -16.88 -11.36 -5.51
N PRO A 338 -16.98 -11.99 -6.69
CA PRO A 338 -16.37 -13.29 -6.94
C PRO A 338 -14.84 -13.31 -6.83
N CYS A 339 -14.16 -12.18 -7.07
CA CYS A 339 -12.71 -12.08 -7.00
C CYS A 339 -12.21 -11.25 -5.81
N GLN A 340 -13.05 -10.95 -4.81
CA GLN A 340 -12.73 -10.00 -3.73
C GLN A 340 -11.39 -10.26 -3.00
N ASP A 341 -11.01 -11.53 -2.85
CA ASP A 341 -9.81 -11.95 -2.14
C ASP A 341 -8.65 -12.38 -3.07
N LEU A 342 -8.81 -12.22 -4.39
CA LEU A 342 -7.82 -12.67 -5.38
C LEU A 342 -6.84 -11.56 -5.76
N ASN A 343 -5.55 -11.87 -5.74
CA ASN A 343 -4.50 -11.04 -6.31
C ASN A 343 -4.18 -11.52 -7.72
N ILE A 344 -4.33 -10.63 -8.70
CA ILE A 344 -4.25 -10.97 -10.12
C ILE A 344 -3.11 -10.18 -10.76
N TYR A 345 -2.29 -10.87 -11.53
CA TYR A 345 -1.23 -10.26 -12.33
C TYR A 345 -1.65 -10.23 -13.81
N ILE A 346 -1.42 -9.11 -14.50
CA ILE A 346 -1.74 -8.95 -15.92
C ILE A 346 -0.42 -8.92 -16.71
N ALA A 347 -0.29 -9.77 -17.72
CA ALA A 347 0.96 -9.92 -18.47
C ALA A 347 0.74 -10.00 -19.99
N ASN A 348 1.71 -9.51 -20.77
CA ASN A 348 1.75 -9.64 -22.23
C ASN A 348 0.58 -8.96 -22.98
N PHE A 349 0.07 -7.85 -22.45
CA PHE A 349 -0.95 -7.02 -23.11
C PHE A 349 -0.38 -5.66 -23.49
N SER A 350 -0.94 -5.05 -24.55
CA SER A 350 -0.69 -3.63 -24.82
C SER A 350 -1.23 -2.75 -23.68
N ILE A 351 -0.76 -1.51 -23.58
CA ILE A 351 -1.14 -0.64 -22.46
C ILE A 351 -2.65 -0.42 -22.35
N ASN A 352 -3.35 -0.24 -23.48
CA ASN A 352 -4.82 -0.05 -23.47
C ASN A 352 -5.56 -1.32 -23.05
N GLU A 353 -5.08 -2.48 -23.49
CA GLU A 353 -5.66 -3.78 -23.11
C GLU A 353 -5.42 -4.09 -21.64
N TYR A 354 -4.21 -3.79 -21.13
CA TYR A 354 -3.87 -3.92 -19.71
C TYR A 354 -4.87 -3.19 -18.82
N TYR A 355 -5.11 -1.91 -19.09
CA TYR A 355 -6.00 -1.12 -18.24
C TYR A 355 -7.48 -1.51 -18.40
N ARG A 356 -7.89 -1.96 -19.58
CA ARG A 356 -9.22 -2.57 -19.78
C ARG A 356 -9.40 -3.80 -18.91
N ILE A 357 -8.44 -4.71 -18.92
CA ILE A 357 -8.45 -5.92 -18.08
C ILE A 357 -8.39 -5.55 -16.60
N LYS A 358 -7.59 -4.54 -16.23
CA LYS A 358 -7.55 -4.01 -14.87
C LYS A 358 -8.94 -3.55 -14.40
N SER A 359 -9.64 -2.74 -15.22
CA SER A 359 -11.01 -2.31 -14.88
C SER A 359 -11.98 -3.48 -14.76
N MET A 360 -11.86 -4.50 -15.62
CA MET A 360 -12.66 -5.73 -15.53
C MET A 360 -12.41 -6.50 -14.22
N ILE A 361 -11.15 -6.63 -13.80
CA ILE A 361 -10.75 -7.29 -12.56
C ILE A 361 -11.26 -6.53 -11.33
N GLU A 362 -11.08 -5.22 -11.30
CA GLU A 362 -11.53 -4.37 -10.19
C GLU A 362 -13.06 -4.39 -10.07
N LEU A 363 -13.77 -4.43 -11.19
CA LEU A 363 -15.24 -4.51 -11.24
C LEU A 363 -15.78 -5.76 -10.53
N VAL A 364 -15.06 -6.88 -10.60
CA VAL A 364 -15.42 -8.14 -9.93
C VAL A 364 -14.74 -8.33 -8.58
N GLY A 365 -14.15 -7.26 -8.04
CA GLY A 365 -13.55 -7.18 -6.70
C GLY A 365 -12.07 -7.61 -6.60
N GLY A 366 -11.44 -8.01 -7.71
CA GLY A 366 -10.05 -8.47 -7.69
C GLY A 366 -9.03 -7.35 -7.52
N ARG A 367 -7.86 -7.68 -6.96
CA ARG A 367 -6.74 -6.73 -6.79
C ARG A 367 -5.65 -7.00 -7.81
N VAL A 368 -5.32 -6.00 -8.61
CA VAL A 368 -4.17 -6.09 -9.53
C VAL A 368 -2.86 -5.81 -8.78
N ILE A 369 -1.88 -6.69 -8.93
CA ILE A 369 -0.57 -6.59 -8.29
C ILE A 369 0.56 -6.50 -9.32
N ASP A 370 1.71 -5.95 -8.91
CA ASP A 370 2.89 -5.80 -9.78
C ASP A 370 3.89 -6.97 -9.66
N GLU A 371 3.70 -7.89 -8.71
CA GLU A 371 4.63 -9.00 -8.43
C GLU A 371 4.02 -10.37 -8.81
N VAL A 372 4.54 -11.02 -9.86
CA VAL A 372 4.02 -12.29 -10.39
C VAL A 372 4.03 -13.45 -9.39
N THR A 373 5.00 -13.49 -8.47
CA THR A 373 5.18 -14.59 -7.50
C THR A 373 4.07 -14.65 -6.45
N LYS A 374 3.43 -13.50 -6.17
CA LYS A 374 2.32 -13.36 -5.22
C LYS A 374 0.96 -13.46 -5.89
N ALA A 375 0.91 -13.70 -7.19
CA ALA A 375 -0.33 -13.79 -7.94
C ALA A 375 -1.03 -15.13 -7.70
N ASP A 376 -2.31 -15.05 -7.38
CA ASP A 376 -3.21 -16.20 -7.31
C ASP A 376 -3.57 -16.66 -8.73
N ILE A 377 -3.84 -15.69 -9.62
CA ILE A 377 -4.16 -15.89 -11.04
C ILE A 377 -3.32 -14.92 -11.89
N ILE A 378 -2.86 -15.40 -13.05
CA ILE A 378 -2.12 -14.59 -14.03
C ILE A 378 -2.93 -14.52 -15.31
N VAL A 379 -3.46 -13.35 -15.65
CA VAL A 379 -4.15 -13.14 -16.94
C VAL A 379 -3.10 -12.77 -17.98
N SER A 380 -2.99 -13.55 -19.05
CA SER A 380 -2.02 -13.32 -20.11
C SER A 380 -2.56 -13.54 -21.53
N MET A 381 -2.10 -12.70 -22.47
CA MET A 381 -2.36 -12.89 -23.91
C MET A 381 -1.57 -14.07 -24.47
N LYS A 382 -0.35 -14.27 -23.95
CA LYS A 382 0.66 -15.17 -24.51
C LYS A 382 1.44 -15.89 -23.43
N LEU A 383 1.84 -17.12 -23.70
CA LEU A 383 2.80 -17.85 -22.86
C LEU A 383 4.23 -17.53 -23.31
N GLU A 384 4.77 -16.41 -22.84
CA GLU A 384 6.15 -15.98 -23.12
C GLU A 384 6.90 -15.60 -21.82
N GLY A 385 8.23 -15.68 -21.86
CA GLY A 385 9.10 -15.28 -20.74
C GLY A 385 9.01 -16.20 -19.51
N GLU A 386 9.06 -15.62 -18.31
CA GLU A 386 8.97 -16.32 -17.01
C GLU A 386 7.64 -17.08 -16.85
N LEU A 387 6.61 -16.75 -17.64
CA LEU A 387 5.30 -17.42 -17.60
C LEU A 387 5.27 -18.75 -18.34
N ALA A 388 6.26 -19.04 -19.19
CA ALA A 388 6.42 -20.34 -19.85
C ALA A 388 7.06 -21.39 -18.92
N GLU A 389 7.42 -21.02 -17.68
CA GLU A 389 7.95 -21.93 -16.68
C GLU A 389 6.86 -22.80 -16.06
N SER A 390 7.18 -24.08 -15.81
CA SER A 390 6.24 -25.07 -15.26
C SER A 390 5.65 -24.70 -13.89
N SER A 391 6.30 -23.80 -13.14
CA SER A 391 5.87 -23.30 -11.83
C SER A 391 4.60 -22.44 -11.92
N PHE A 392 4.43 -21.67 -13.00
CA PHE A 392 3.34 -20.69 -13.13
C PHE A 392 2.21 -21.14 -14.06
N ILE A 393 2.47 -22.04 -15.03
CA ILE A 393 1.53 -22.46 -16.08
C ILE A 393 0.11 -22.77 -15.54
N ASN A 394 0.00 -23.48 -14.41
CA ASN A 394 -1.29 -23.86 -13.83
C ASN A 394 -2.15 -22.66 -13.34
N ARG A 395 -1.54 -21.48 -13.19
CA ARG A 395 -2.19 -20.22 -12.75
C ARG A 395 -2.38 -19.22 -13.88
N VAL A 396 -1.79 -19.46 -15.06
CA VAL A 396 -1.92 -18.58 -16.22
C VAL A 396 -3.25 -18.85 -16.91
N VAL A 397 -4.01 -17.81 -17.24
CA VAL A 397 -5.30 -17.89 -17.95
C VAL A 397 -5.37 -16.82 -19.03
N ASN A 398 -6.13 -17.07 -20.09
CA ASN A 398 -6.45 -16.05 -21.09
C ASN A 398 -7.55 -15.08 -20.62
N VAL A 399 -7.85 -14.06 -21.43
CA VAL A 399 -8.86 -13.03 -21.12
C VAL A 399 -10.28 -13.60 -20.98
N GLN A 400 -10.58 -14.73 -21.63
CA GLN A 400 -11.92 -15.32 -21.57
C GLN A 400 -12.31 -15.69 -20.13
N TRP A 401 -11.33 -16.04 -19.29
CA TRP A 401 -11.56 -16.32 -17.87
C TRP A 401 -12.26 -15.17 -17.13
N ILE A 402 -11.83 -13.92 -17.35
CA ILE A 402 -12.45 -12.77 -16.69
C ILE A 402 -13.77 -12.37 -17.35
N ASN A 403 -13.92 -12.59 -18.67
CA ASN A 403 -15.20 -12.40 -19.37
C ASN A 403 -16.29 -13.29 -18.77
N ASP A 404 -15.99 -14.58 -18.61
CA ASP A 404 -16.96 -15.56 -18.12
C ASP A 404 -17.35 -15.31 -16.66
N ILE A 405 -16.40 -14.84 -15.82
CA ILE A 405 -16.70 -14.39 -14.46
C ILE A 405 -17.63 -13.18 -14.48
N ILE A 406 -17.38 -12.18 -15.33
CA ILE A 406 -18.29 -11.02 -15.45
C ILE A 406 -19.71 -11.46 -15.86
N PHE A 407 -19.84 -12.51 -16.68
CA PHE A 407 -21.13 -13.07 -17.09
C PHE A 407 -21.76 -14.03 -16.07
N GLY A 408 -21.10 -14.32 -14.94
CA GLY A 408 -21.68 -15.08 -13.85
C GLY A 408 -21.15 -16.50 -13.67
N GLU A 409 -20.16 -16.93 -14.46
CA GLU A 409 -19.60 -18.28 -14.35
C GLU A 409 -18.76 -18.42 -13.07
N LYS A 410 -19.26 -19.23 -12.12
CA LYS A 410 -18.59 -19.46 -10.82
C LYS A 410 -17.59 -20.63 -10.84
N LEU A 411 -17.62 -21.46 -11.88
CA LEU A 411 -16.75 -22.64 -11.99
C LEU A 411 -15.30 -22.25 -12.33
N SER A 412 -15.12 -21.14 -13.06
CA SER A 412 -13.84 -20.57 -13.49
C SER A 412 -12.95 -20.13 -12.31
N LEU A 413 -13.54 -19.80 -11.16
CA LEU A 413 -12.82 -19.38 -9.95
C LEU A 413 -12.08 -20.53 -9.23
N LYS A 414 -12.55 -21.78 -9.41
CA LYS A 414 -12.04 -22.95 -8.67
C LYS A 414 -11.04 -23.79 -9.46
N LYS A 415 -10.93 -23.61 -10.77
CA LYS A 415 -10.04 -24.38 -11.66
C LYS A 415 -9.56 -23.51 -12.83
N SER A 416 -8.46 -22.79 -12.63
CA SER A 416 -7.73 -22.06 -13.70
C SER A 416 -7.22 -22.98 -14.84
N GLY A 417 -7.11 -24.28 -14.59
CA GLY A 417 -6.59 -25.28 -15.54
C GLY A 417 -7.59 -25.81 -16.58
N TYR A 418 -8.75 -25.18 -16.79
CA TYR A 418 -9.62 -25.57 -17.90
C TYR A 418 -8.96 -25.27 -19.24
N SER A 419 -9.04 -26.23 -20.17
CA SER A 419 -8.38 -26.13 -21.47
C SER A 419 -8.77 -24.87 -22.25
N GLN A 420 -10.01 -24.39 -22.11
CA GLN A 420 -10.48 -23.16 -22.78
C GLN A 420 -9.77 -21.89 -22.31
N TYR A 421 -9.30 -21.85 -21.05
CA TYR A 421 -8.55 -20.71 -20.50
C TYR A 421 -7.05 -20.82 -20.72
N GLN A 422 -6.57 -21.98 -21.19
CA GLN A 422 -5.17 -22.28 -21.49
C GLN A 422 -4.86 -22.14 -23.00
N GLN A 423 -5.80 -21.56 -23.77
CA GLN A 423 -5.60 -21.25 -25.17
C GLN A 423 -5.14 -19.79 -25.31
N PHE A 424 -3.92 -19.60 -25.80
CA PHE A 424 -3.27 -18.30 -25.95
C PHE A 424 -3.19 -17.91 -27.43
N ASP A 425 -2.83 -16.65 -27.72
CA ASP A 425 -2.77 -16.10 -29.08
C ASP A 425 -4.13 -16.06 -29.81
N LEU A 426 -5.20 -15.73 -29.10
CA LEU A 426 -6.54 -15.55 -29.67
C LEU A 426 -6.59 -14.37 -30.66
N SER A 427 -7.32 -14.53 -31.77
CA SER A 427 -7.49 -13.47 -32.78
C SER A 427 -8.28 -12.26 -32.27
N ASP A 428 -9.27 -12.50 -31.42
CA ASP A 428 -9.99 -11.48 -30.65
C ASP A 428 -10.15 -11.96 -29.19
N PRO A 429 -9.28 -11.49 -28.26
CA PRO A 429 -9.29 -11.94 -26.88
C PRO A 429 -10.45 -11.36 -26.06
N PHE A 430 -11.13 -10.32 -26.55
CA PHE A 430 -12.25 -9.67 -25.85
C PHE A 430 -13.62 -10.08 -26.41
N LEU A 431 -13.66 -11.09 -27.29
CA LEU A 431 -14.88 -11.54 -27.93
C LEU A 431 -15.95 -11.92 -26.89
N VAL A 432 -17.11 -11.28 -26.98
CA VAL A 432 -18.24 -11.52 -26.07
C VAL A 432 -19.03 -12.74 -26.52
N ASN A 433 -19.24 -13.68 -25.60
CA ASN A 433 -20.18 -14.78 -25.78
C ASN A 433 -21.60 -14.35 -25.38
N TYR A 434 -22.41 -13.89 -26.35
CA TYR A 434 -23.77 -13.43 -26.10
C TYR A 434 -24.72 -14.52 -25.58
N ASP A 435 -24.40 -15.80 -25.76
CA ASP A 435 -25.21 -16.92 -25.27
C ASP A 435 -25.25 -16.99 -23.72
N MET A 436 -24.28 -16.35 -23.06
CA MET A 436 -24.22 -16.24 -21.60
C MET A 436 -25.13 -15.12 -21.04
N VAL A 437 -25.50 -14.15 -21.89
CA VAL A 437 -26.29 -12.96 -21.51
C VAL A 437 -27.47 -12.68 -22.47
N PRO A 438 -28.27 -13.68 -22.88
CA PRO A 438 -29.36 -13.48 -23.84
C PRO A 438 -30.43 -12.53 -23.29
N HIS A 439 -30.66 -12.53 -21.98
CA HIS A 439 -31.61 -11.64 -21.30
C HIS A 439 -31.23 -10.17 -21.38
N LEU A 440 -29.94 -9.84 -21.52
CA LEU A 440 -29.47 -8.45 -21.70
C LEU A 440 -29.45 -8.05 -23.18
N MET A 441 -29.37 -9.03 -24.08
CA MET A 441 -29.28 -8.81 -25.53
C MET A 441 -30.63 -8.76 -26.25
N GLU A 442 -31.72 -9.19 -25.62
CA GLU A 442 -33.05 -9.24 -26.24
C GLU A 442 -33.49 -7.85 -26.78
N ALA A 443 -33.26 -6.79 -26.00
CA ALA A 443 -33.58 -5.41 -26.36
C ALA A 443 -32.74 -4.85 -27.53
N TRP A 444 -31.62 -5.50 -27.86
CA TRP A 444 -30.72 -5.11 -28.94
C TRP A 444 -31.10 -5.73 -30.28
N LYS A 445 -32.01 -6.71 -30.32
CA LYS A 445 -32.54 -7.27 -31.58
C LYS A 445 -33.42 -6.28 -32.34
N PHE A 446 -33.97 -5.29 -31.63
CA PHE A 446 -34.86 -4.28 -32.19
C PHE A 446 -34.12 -2.94 -32.30
N PRO A 447 -34.00 -2.36 -33.50
CA PRO A 447 -33.37 -1.05 -33.68
C PRO A 447 -34.18 0.07 -33.06
N ILE A 448 -33.50 1.11 -32.56
CA ILE A 448 -34.16 2.35 -32.15
C ILE A 448 -34.51 3.15 -33.41
N SER A 449 -35.81 3.33 -33.66
CA SER A 449 -36.35 4.19 -34.71
C SER A 449 -37.00 5.43 -34.12
N PHE A 450 -36.82 6.58 -34.74
CA PHE A 450 -37.58 7.81 -34.43
C PHE A 450 -37.93 8.52 -35.74
N TYR A 451 -39.12 9.13 -35.81
CA TYR A 451 -39.55 9.88 -36.99
C TYR A 451 -38.97 11.29 -36.95
N SER A 452 -38.18 11.64 -37.97
CA SER A 452 -37.57 12.97 -38.16
C SER A 452 -38.57 14.10 -38.46
N ALA A 453 -39.88 13.79 -38.51
CA ALA A 453 -40.95 14.71 -38.86
C ALA A 453 -41.93 14.93 -37.69
N GLN A 454 -41.45 15.46 -36.57
CA GLN A 454 -42.29 16.28 -35.70
C GLN A 454 -41.45 17.44 -35.19
N LYS A 455 -42.00 18.64 -35.40
CA LYS A 455 -41.46 19.91 -34.94
C LYS A 455 -41.03 19.82 -33.48
N LEU A 456 -39.98 20.57 -33.20
CA LEU A 456 -39.55 21.06 -31.92
C LEU A 456 -40.75 21.55 -31.07
N ASP A 457 -41.42 20.64 -30.38
CA ASP A 457 -42.24 20.98 -29.22
C ASP A 457 -41.34 20.80 -28.00
N ASP A 458 -40.91 21.96 -27.49
CA ASP A 458 -40.26 22.13 -26.20
C ASP A 458 -41.04 21.38 -25.11
N TYR A 459 -40.52 20.22 -24.70
CA TYR A 459 -40.87 19.58 -23.43
C TYR A 459 -39.81 19.86 -22.35
N THR A 460 -39.19 21.05 -22.39
CA THR A 460 -38.51 21.62 -21.23
C THR A 460 -39.47 22.52 -20.45
N VAL A 461 -40.48 21.92 -19.82
CA VAL A 461 -41.19 22.58 -18.72
C VAL A 461 -41.36 21.59 -17.59
N SER A 462 -40.60 21.81 -16.52
CA SER A 462 -41.10 21.60 -15.17
C SER A 462 -40.66 22.80 -14.33
N PRO A 463 -41.56 23.32 -13.47
CA PRO A 463 -41.38 24.60 -12.80
C PRO A 463 -40.46 24.41 -11.59
N ASP A 464 -39.44 25.25 -11.46
CA ASP A 464 -39.31 26.08 -10.26
C ASP A 464 -38.06 26.97 -10.29
N SER A 465 -38.30 28.23 -9.95
CA SER A 465 -37.36 29.22 -9.43
C SER A 465 -36.20 29.72 -10.32
N SER A 466 -36.51 30.85 -10.93
CA SER A 466 -35.65 31.99 -11.26
C SER A 466 -34.25 32.07 -10.62
N THR A 467 -33.23 32.29 -11.45
CA THR A 467 -32.31 33.44 -11.31
C THR A 467 -31.66 33.76 -12.66
N LYS A 468 -31.83 35.00 -13.09
CA LYS A 468 -31.33 35.60 -14.33
C LYS A 468 -29.82 35.79 -14.23
N PHE A 469 -29.03 35.55 -15.30
CA PHE A 469 -27.96 36.48 -15.70
C PHE A 469 -27.60 36.38 -17.20
N LYS A 470 -28.09 37.41 -17.92
CA LYS A 470 -27.56 38.13 -19.10
C LYS A 470 -26.60 37.42 -20.08
N ARG A 471 -27.16 37.16 -21.26
CA ARG A 471 -26.48 37.04 -22.57
C ARG A 471 -25.86 38.39 -22.97
N GLN A 472 -24.59 38.41 -23.35
CA GLN A 472 -23.97 39.52 -24.10
C GLN A 472 -23.60 39.04 -25.51
N LYS A 473 -23.86 39.93 -26.49
CA LYS A 473 -23.90 39.68 -27.93
C LYS A 473 -22.52 39.83 -28.59
N THR A 474 -22.23 38.90 -29.50
CA THR A 474 -21.52 39.02 -30.80
C THR A 474 -20.13 39.66 -30.89
N LEU A 475 -19.19 38.93 -31.52
CA LEU A 475 -18.58 39.39 -32.78
C LEU A 475 -18.00 38.22 -33.59
N SER A 476 -18.59 38.05 -34.76
CA SER A 476 -18.25 37.14 -35.85
C SER A 476 -17.02 37.61 -36.62
N LYS A 477 -16.12 36.69 -36.97
CA LYS A 477 -15.29 36.77 -38.18
C LYS A 477 -15.33 35.43 -38.91
N THR A 478 -15.79 35.50 -40.15
CA THR A 478 -15.85 34.47 -41.19
C THR A 478 -14.45 34.03 -41.64
N PRO A 479 -14.22 32.75 -42.00
CA PRO A 479 -13.12 32.36 -42.87
C PRO A 479 -13.59 32.27 -44.33
N GLU A 480 -12.89 32.97 -45.21
CA GLU A 480 -13.04 32.87 -46.67
C GLU A 480 -12.40 31.57 -47.20
N LEU A 481 -13.12 30.92 -48.12
CA LEU A 481 -12.62 29.86 -48.98
C LEU A 481 -11.57 30.40 -49.97
N ILE A 482 -10.50 29.65 -50.19
CA ILE A 482 -9.71 29.73 -51.43
C ILE A 482 -9.52 28.33 -52.00
N ASN A 483 -9.73 28.28 -53.31
CA ASN A 483 -9.94 27.14 -54.18
C ASN A 483 -8.70 26.26 -54.42
N LEU A 484 -9.03 25.02 -54.76
CA LEU A 484 -8.20 23.99 -55.39
C LEU A 484 -7.61 24.48 -56.72
N VAL A 485 -6.36 24.09 -56.99
CA VAL A 485 -5.83 23.92 -58.34
C VAL A 485 -5.07 22.60 -58.37
N ASP A 486 -5.49 21.72 -59.27
CA ASP A 486 -4.85 20.48 -59.65
C ASP A 486 -3.51 20.77 -60.36
N ASP A 487 -2.47 19.99 -60.07
CA ASP A 487 -1.43 19.71 -61.06
C ASP A 487 -0.81 18.33 -60.76
N ASP A 488 -0.99 17.43 -61.72
CA ASP A 488 -0.39 16.10 -61.78
C ASP A 488 1.09 16.21 -62.12
N ASN A 489 1.98 15.70 -61.25
CA ASN A 489 3.21 15.06 -61.72
C ASN A 489 3.78 14.06 -60.70
N ASP A 490 4.10 12.89 -61.22
CA ASP A 490 4.61 11.72 -60.52
C ASP A 490 6.01 11.92 -59.90
N ASN A 491 6.25 11.11 -58.85
CA ASN A 491 7.55 10.73 -58.26
C ASN A 491 8.38 11.82 -57.57
N ASP A 492 8.14 11.99 -56.26
CA ASP A 492 9.17 11.77 -55.23
C ASP A 492 8.55 11.79 -53.83
N VAL A 493 8.86 10.77 -53.03
CA VAL A 493 8.54 10.73 -51.59
C VAL A 493 9.37 11.79 -50.88
N VAL A 494 8.81 12.98 -50.72
CA VAL A 494 9.40 14.05 -49.89
C VAL A 494 8.66 14.08 -48.55
N ILE A 495 9.26 13.45 -47.54
CA ILE A 495 8.95 13.71 -46.12
C ILE A 495 9.47 15.13 -45.84
N THR A 496 8.58 16.12 -45.95
CA THR A 496 8.95 17.54 -45.86
C THR A 496 8.90 18.03 -44.40
N TYR A 497 10.03 17.85 -43.72
CA TYR A 497 10.69 18.71 -42.73
C TYR A 497 9.90 19.37 -41.58
N ILE A 498 10.22 18.93 -40.36
CA ILE A 498 10.35 19.82 -39.20
C ILE A 498 11.37 20.92 -39.54
N LYS A 499 10.94 22.18 -39.47
CA LYS A 499 11.67 23.37 -39.96
C LYS A 499 12.81 23.87 -39.07
N THR A 500 13.17 23.16 -38.00
CA THR A 500 14.25 23.57 -37.10
C THR A 500 15.22 22.42 -36.89
N VAL A 501 16.44 22.55 -37.44
CA VAL A 501 17.54 21.65 -37.11
C VAL A 501 17.98 21.96 -35.68
N PRO A 502 17.89 21.02 -34.73
CA PRO A 502 18.33 21.25 -33.36
C PRO A 502 19.83 21.56 -33.33
N LYS A 503 20.24 22.55 -32.52
CA LYS A 503 21.66 22.98 -32.40
C LYS A 503 22.62 21.86 -31.96
N SER A 504 22.10 20.78 -31.35
CA SER A 504 22.83 19.55 -31.08
C SER A 504 21.91 18.35 -31.23
N LYS A 505 22.32 17.34 -32.00
CA LYS A 505 21.56 16.09 -32.15
C LYS A 505 21.61 15.31 -30.84
N PRO A 506 20.48 15.11 -30.12
CA PRO A 506 20.49 14.39 -28.86
C PRO A 506 20.81 12.91 -29.10
N SER A 507 21.76 12.38 -28.33
CA SER A 507 22.08 10.96 -28.29
C SER A 507 21.43 10.36 -27.04
N VAL A 508 20.44 9.49 -27.20
CA VAL A 508 19.56 9.06 -26.11
C VAL A 508 19.79 7.60 -25.76
N LEU A 509 19.84 7.32 -24.45
CA LEU A 509 19.70 5.98 -23.88
C LEU A 509 18.36 5.89 -23.13
N PHE A 510 17.59 4.83 -23.38
CA PHE A 510 16.33 4.56 -22.71
C PHE A 510 16.53 3.51 -21.62
N SER A 511 16.04 3.77 -20.40
CA SER A 511 16.12 2.83 -19.28
C SER A 511 14.79 2.67 -18.55
N GLY A 512 14.39 1.43 -18.30
CA GLY A 512 13.16 1.08 -17.57
C GLY A 512 11.87 1.10 -18.39
N PHE A 513 11.96 1.09 -19.72
CA PHE A 513 10.81 1.05 -20.63
C PHE A 513 10.51 -0.38 -21.12
N SER A 514 9.25 -0.63 -21.44
CA SER A 514 8.83 -1.83 -22.19
C SER A 514 9.43 -1.81 -23.61
N THR A 515 9.42 -2.96 -24.30
CA THR A 515 9.88 -3.04 -25.71
C THR A 515 9.09 -2.09 -26.61
N ASP A 516 7.78 -2.01 -26.41
CA ASP A 516 6.88 -1.24 -27.26
C ASP A 516 7.08 0.27 -27.02
N ASP A 517 7.11 0.70 -25.74
CA ASP A 517 7.36 2.10 -25.40
C ASP A 517 8.72 2.58 -25.91
N ARG A 518 9.74 1.70 -25.82
CA ARG A 518 11.08 2.00 -26.31
C ARG A 518 11.09 2.22 -27.82
N GLU A 519 10.38 1.39 -28.59
CA GLU A 519 10.29 1.56 -30.05
C GLU A 519 9.49 2.81 -30.43
N ILE A 520 8.41 3.13 -29.72
CA ILE A 520 7.67 4.39 -29.92
C ILE A 520 8.55 5.61 -29.65
N LEU A 521 9.22 5.65 -28.49
CA LEU A 521 10.11 6.77 -28.13
C LEU A 521 11.30 6.89 -29.08
N LYS A 522 11.79 5.76 -29.60
CA LYS A 522 12.83 5.72 -30.63
C LYS A 522 12.33 6.26 -31.98
N MET A 523 11.11 5.93 -32.40
CA MET A 523 10.50 6.53 -33.60
C MET A 523 10.35 8.05 -33.43
N ILE A 524 9.84 8.50 -32.28
CA ILE A 524 9.72 9.92 -31.93
C ILE A 524 11.10 10.61 -31.97
N LEU A 525 12.11 9.98 -31.36
CA LEU A 525 13.47 10.51 -31.33
C LEU A 525 14.04 10.69 -32.74
N TYR A 526 13.85 9.71 -33.63
CA TYR A 526 14.30 9.82 -35.02
C TYR A 526 13.54 10.88 -35.81
N LEU A 527 12.23 10.99 -35.60
CA LEU A 527 11.39 12.03 -36.22
C LEU A 527 11.86 13.43 -35.82
N LEU A 528 12.29 13.61 -34.57
CA LEU A 528 12.82 14.86 -34.02
C LEU A 528 14.33 15.08 -34.30
N GLY A 529 14.96 14.22 -35.10
CA GLY A 529 16.36 14.38 -35.54
C GLY A 529 17.42 13.95 -34.51
N GLY A 530 17.04 13.24 -33.45
CA GLY A 530 17.95 12.60 -32.50
C GLY A 530 18.43 11.22 -32.95
N LYS A 531 19.36 10.63 -32.18
CA LYS A 531 19.90 9.29 -32.43
C LYS A 531 19.87 8.43 -31.17
N LEU A 532 19.65 7.12 -31.34
CA LEU A 532 19.84 6.16 -30.26
C LEU A 532 21.34 5.95 -30.01
N ALA A 533 21.76 5.96 -28.75
CA ALA A 533 23.15 5.70 -28.39
C ALA A 533 23.55 4.26 -28.75
N SER A 534 24.52 4.10 -29.64
CA SER A 534 25.03 2.79 -30.09
C SER A 534 26.14 2.24 -29.19
N ARG A 535 26.82 3.12 -28.45
CA ARG A 535 27.90 2.79 -27.50
C ARG A 535 27.54 3.31 -26.11
N GLN A 536 28.00 2.59 -25.11
CA GLN A 536 27.78 2.88 -23.68
C GLN A 536 28.37 4.23 -23.21
N PHE A 537 29.18 4.90 -24.05
CA PHE A 537 29.87 6.17 -23.77
C PHE A 537 29.50 7.32 -24.75
N ASP A 538 28.44 7.17 -25.55
CA ASP A 538 27.94 8.23 -26.44
C ASP A 538 26.57 8.84 -26.05
N PRO A 539 25.84 8.45 -24.97
CA PRO A 539 24.58 9.10 -24.66
C PRO A 539 24.81 10.47 -24.03
N THR A 540 24.14 11.50 -24.58
CA THR A 540 24.05 12.83 -23.98
C THR A 540 22.85 12.95 -23.05
N HIS A 541 21.80 12.15 -23.30
CA HIS A 541 20.57 12.10 -22.50
C HIS A 541 20.31 10.67 -22.03
N LEU A 542 19.97 10.53 -20.76
CA LEU A 542 19.35 9.32 -20.22
C LEU A 542 17.88 9.63 -19.98
N VAL A 543 17.02 8.93 -20.70
CA VAL A 543 15.57 9.02 -20.52
C VAL A 543 15.15 7.86 -19.62
N LEU A 544 14.48 8.18 -18.51
CA LEU A 544 14.01 7.20 -17.53
C LEU A 544 12.48 7.12 -17.51
N ASN A 545 11.96 5.90 -17.40
CA ASN A 545 10.52 5.67 -17.22
C ASN A 545 10.07 6.01 -15.78
N LYS A 546 10.90 5.67 -14.78
CA LYS A 546 10.66 5.93 -13.35
C LYS A 546 11.89 6.58 -12.72
N PRO A 547 11.74 7.45 -11.71
CA PRO A 547 12.86 8.12 -11.03
C PRO A 547 13.58 7.18 -10.04
N LYS A 548 14.11 6.06 -10.55
CA LYS A 548 14.88 5.07 -9.78
C LYS A 548 16.24 4.87 -10.43
N VAL A 549 17.26 4.61 -9.61
CA VAL A 549 18.61 4.31 -10.11
C VAL A 549 18.59 2.99 -10.88
N SER A 550 19.19 2.96 -12.07
CA SER A 550 19.33 1.78 -12.92
C SER A 550 20.80 1.46 -13.22
N LEU A 551 21.07 0.25 -13.72
CA LEU A 551 22.44 -0.09 -14.15
C LEU A 551 22.89 0.79 -15.34
N ASP A 552 21.96 1.12 -16.23
CA ASP A 552 22.21 2.03 -17.35
C ASP A 552 22.63 3.43 -16.87
N PHE A 553 22.02 3.93 -15.78
CA PHE A 553 22.42 5.18 -15.16
C PHE A 553 23.89 5.20 -14.76
N PHE A 554 24.39 4.15 -14.11
CA PHE A 554 25.80 4.05 -13.71
C PHE A 554 26.75 3.95 -14.90
N ILE A 555 26.34 3.22 -15.94
CA ILE A 555 27.15 3.03 -17.15
C ILE A 555 27.32 4.37 -17.89
N CYS A 556 26.24 5.13 -18.05
CA CYS A 556 26.27 6.40 -18.80
C CYS A 556 26.66 7.63 -17.98
N LEU A 557 26.79 7.50 -16.64
CA LEU A 557 27.09 8.59 -15.72
C LEU A 557 28.28 9.47 -16.16
N PRO A 558 29.38 8.92 -16.72
CA PRO A 558 30.52 9.71 -17.20
C PRO A 558 30.23 10.64 -18.39
N THR A 559 29.20 10.36 -19.19
CA THR A 559 28.98 11.00 -20.50
C THR A 559 27.65 11.72 -20.61
N VAL A 560 26.68 11.31 -19.78
CA VAL A 560 25.35 11.89 -19.76
C VAL A 560 25.38 13.33 -19.24
N LYS A 561 24.71 14.23 -19.96
CA LYS A 561 24.56 15.64 -19.56
C LYS A 561 23.22 15.88 -18.88
N TYR A 562 22.19 15.16 -19.31
CA TYR A 562 20.83 15.33 -18.85
C TYR A 562 20.20 13.98 -18.52
N VAL A 563 19.57 13.91 -17.34
CA VAL A 563 18.73 12.78 -16.93
C VAL A 563 17.30 13.30 -16.88
N VAL A 564 16.48 12.85 -17.81
CA VAL A 564 15.13 13.38 -18.04
C VAL A 564 14.08 12.28 -17.99
N ASN A 565 12.83 12.66 -17.76
CA ASN A 565 11.70 11.75 -17.85
C ASN A 565 11.21 11.58 -19.32
N ALA A 566 10.35 10.58 -19.54
CA ALA A 566 9.80 10.26 -20.87
C ALA A 566 9.00 11.41 -21.52
N ASN A 567 8.44 12.33 -20.72
CA ASN A 567 7.60 13.41 -21.23
C ASN A 567 8.40 14.40 -22.09
N TRP A 568 9.72 14.49 -21.89
CA TRP A 568 10.59 15.30 -22.75
C TRP A 568 10.39 14.97 -24.23
N LEU A 569 10.40 13.68 -24.61
CA LEU A 569 10.18 13.27 -26.00
C LEU A 569 8.69 13.31 -26.39
N LYS A 570 7.77 12.97 -25.48
CA LYS A 570 6.31 12.97 -25.77
C LYS A 570 5.78 14.38 -26.03
N ASP A 571 6.22 15.36 -25.26
CA ASP A 571 5.86 16.76 -25.42
C ASP A 571 6.60 17.37 -26.62
N SER A 572 7.85 16.95 -26.87
CA SER A 572 8.57 17.33 -28.09
C SER A 572 7.87 16.82 -29.35
N HIS A 573 7.29 15.62 -29.31
CA HIS A 573 6.48 15.09 -30.40
C HIS A 573 5.19 15.89 -30.58
N SER A 574 4.47 16.14 -29.49
CA SER A 574 3.19 16.88 -29.52
C SER A 574 3.34 18.29 -30.09
N ASN A 575 4.48 18.94 -29.82
CA ASN A 575 4.78 20.29 -30.29
C ASN A 575 5.63 20.32 -31.58
N LEU A 576 5.98 19.15 -32.14
CA LEU A 576 6.81 19.00 -33.34
C LEU A 576 8.18 19.70 -33.25
N GLU A 577 8.71 19.91 -32.04
CA GLU A 577 9.98 20.58 -31.77
C GLU A 577 10.60 20.04 -30.48
N LEU A 578 11.93 19.84 -30.45
CA LEU A 578 12.63 19.42 -29.23
C LEU A 578 12.50 20.49 -28.14
N GLN A 579 11.84 20.10 -27.05
CA GLN A 579 11.66 20.95 -25.88
C GLN A 579 12.95 21.08 -25.06
N ASP A 580 13.06 22.17 -24.30
CA ASP A 580 14.17 22.41 -23.37
C ASP A 580 14.21 21.32 -22.29
N GLU A 581 15.36 20.66 -22.14
CA GLU A 581 15.56 19.57 -21.19
C GLU A 581 15.29 19.99 -19.74
N LYS A 582 15.49 21.28 -19.40
CA LYS A 582 15.38 21.82 -18.02
C LYS A 582 14.04 21.51 -17.36
N GLN A 583 12.95 21.50 -18.12
CA GLN A 583 11.60 21.26 -17.60
C GLN A 583 11.34 19.78 -17.26
N TYR A 584 12.19 18.89 -17.76
CA TYR A 584 12.00 17.45 -17.67
C TYR A 584 13.08 16.74 -16.85
N LEU A 585 14.00 17.51 -16.24
CA LEU A 585 15.07 16.98 -15.42
C LEU A 585 14.51 16.21 -14.23
N ILE A 586 15.10 15.04 -13.99
CA ILE A 586 14.85 14.27 -12.78
C ILE A 586 15.86 14.75 -11.74
N GLU A 587 15.42 15.57 -10.79
CA GLU A 587 16.28 16.12 -9.73
C GLU A 587 16.69 15.06 -8.71
N HIS A 588 15.79 14.11 -8.43
CA HIS A 588 15.97 13.09 -7.41
C HIS A 588 15.74 11.67 -7.94
N LEU A 589 16.68 10.77 -7.65
CA LEU A 589 16.55 9.33 -7.91
C LEU A 589 16.50 8.54 -6.62
N GLN A 590 15.61 7.54 -6.58
CA GLN A 590 15.55 6.60 -5.47
C GLN A 590 16.55 5.45 -5.67
N ASP A 591 17.44 5.25 -4.70
CA ASP A 591 18.37 4.13 -4.56
C ASP A 591 18.03 3.28 -3.33
N LYS A 592 18.29 1.96 -3.41
CA LYS A 592 17.98 1.03 -2.33
C LYS A 592 18.86 1.21 -1.10
N ASN A 593 20.12 1.61 -1.27
CA ASN A 593 21.12 1.66 -0.18
C ASN A 593 21.36 3.08 0.31
N MET A 594 21.32 4.05 -0.60
CA MET A 594 21.60 5.47 -0.34
C MET A 594 20.33 6.32 -0.15
N GLY A 595 19.14 5.77 -0.44
CA GLY A 595 17.88 6.50 -0.32
C GLY A 595 17.68 7.50 -1.47
N LEU A 596 17.46 8.78 -1.15
CA LEU A 596 17.18 9.80 -2.16
C LEU A 596 18.46 10.50 -2.62
N CYS A 597 18.84 10.29 -3.88
CA CYS A 597 20.06 10.84 -4.49
C CYS A 597 19.74 12.06 -5.35
N HIS A 598 20.46 13.17 -5.16
CA HIS A 598 20.28 14.39 -5.96
C HIS A 598 21.14 14.36 -7.22
N VAL A 599 20.50 14.19 -8.39
CA VAL A 599 21.16 13.95 -9.68
C VAL A 599 22.05 15.11 -10.13
N PRO A 600 21.64 16.39 -10.05
CA PRO A 600 22.51 17.50 -10.45
C PRO A 600 23.83 17.55 -9.67
N THR A 601 23.82 17.14 -8.39
CA THR A 601 25.06 17.06 -7.59
C THR A 601 26.00 15.97 -8.09
N ILE A 602 25.47 14.87 -8.61
CA ILE A 602 26.26 13.76 -9.14
C ILE A 602 26.83 14.16 -10.51
N LEU A 603 26.02 14.74 -11.40
CA LEU A 603 26.42 15.14 -12.75
C LEU A 603 27.40 16.32 -12.78
N ASN A 604 27.27 17.27 -11.85
CA ASN A 604 28.17 18.43 -11.77
C ASN A 604 29.58 18.09 -11.27
N GLN A 605 29.81 16.85 -10.81
CA GLN A 605 31.12 16.43 -10.32
C GLN A 605 32.02 15.95 -11.46
N TYR A 606 33.08 16.71 -11.71
CA TYR A 606 34.07 16.49 -12.79
C TYR A 606 34.89 15.20 -12.70
N ARG A 607 34.63 14.33 -11.71
CA ARG A 607 35.47 13.16 -11.38
C ARG A 607 34.83 11.82 -11.65
N CYS A 608 33.57 11.74 -12.10
CA CYS A 608 32.89 10.46 -12.27
C CYS A 608 33.68 9.46 -13.15
N HIS A 609 34.23 9.92 -14.29
CA HIS A 609 35.03 9.10 -15.21
C HIS A 609 36.46 8.75 -14.70
N LYS A 610 36.86 9.30 -13.55
CA LYS A 610 38.17 9.09 -12.92
C LYS A 610 38.05 8.58 -11.49
N LEU A 611 36.84 8.26 -11.01
CA LEU A 611 36.61 7.91 -9.61
C LEU A 611 37.45 6.70 -9.20
N PHE A 612 37.57 5.73 -10.10
CA PHE A 612 38.34 4.51 -9.90
C PHE A 612 39.69 4.51 -10.63
N ARG A 613 40.17 5.68 -11.05
CA ARG A 613 41.46 5.79 -11.73
C ARG A 613 42.58 5.24 -10.83
N PHE A 614 43.39 4.34 -11.38
CA PHE A 614 44.46 3.62 -10.69
C PHE A 614 43.99 2.60 -9.64
N ILE A 615 42.70 2.27 -9.62
CA ILE A 615 42.13 1.24 -8.75
C ILE A 615 41.85 0.00 -9.60
N SER A 616 42.33 -1.14 -9.13
CA SER A 616 42.14 -2.45 -9.76
C SER A 616 41.08 -3.26 -9.00
N PHE A 617 40.26 -4.00 -9.73
CA PHE A 617 39.15 -4.78 -9.19
C PHE A 617 39.25 -6.22 -9.67
N PHE A 618 38.94 -7.16 -8.78
CA PHE A 618 38.66 -8.55 -9.13
C PHE A 618 37.24 -8.89 -8.65
N ILE A 619 36.44 -9.52 -9.50
CA ILE A 619 35.05 -9.89 -9.20
C ILE A 619 34.97 -11.42 -9.11
N THR A 620 34.42 -11.94 -8.02
CA THR A 620 34.20 -13.38 -7.87
C THR A 620 33.02 -13.87 -8.71
N PRO A 621 33.04 -15.13 -9.18
CA PRO A 621 32.01 -15.65 -10.10
C PRO A 621 30.63 -15.82 -9.45
N GLY A 622 30.51 -15.92 -8.12
CA GLY A 622 29.24 -16.14 -7.42
C GLY A 622 28.33 -14.91 -7.32
N ILE A 623 28.74 -13.75 -7.81
CA ILE A 623 27.90 -12.55 -7.80
C ILE A 623 26.75 -12.68 -8.83
N THR A 624 25.53 -12.79 -8.32
CA THR A 624 24.30 -12.90 -9.12
C THR A 624 23.68 -11.54 -9.46
N TYR A 625 23.82 -10.55 -8.58
CA TYR A 625 23.29 -9.20 -8.80
C TYR A 625 24.17 -8.11 -8.16
N PRO A 626 24.47 -7.00 -8.87
CA PRO A 626 24.28 -6.80 -10.30
C PRO A 626 25.05 -7.84 -11.13
N PRO A 627 24.59 -8.17 -12.35
CA PRO A 627 25.29 -9.13 -13.20
C PRO A 627 26.75 -8.70 -13.43
N ILE A 628 27.69 -9.65 -13.38
CA ILE A 628 29.14 -9.38 -13.50
C ILE A 628 29.44 -8.46 -14.68
N HIS A 629 28.97 -8.82 -15.88
CA HIS A 629 29.19 -8.03 -17.10
C HIS A 629 28.69 -6.57 -17.03
N HIS A 630 27.74 -6.24 -16.15
CA HIS A 630 27.35 -4.85 -15.89
C HIS A 630 28.34 -4.16 -14.93
N LEU A 631 28.77 -4.85 -13.86
CA LEU A 631 29.80 -4.32 -12.96
C LEU A 631 31.10 -4.02 -13.70
N GLU A 632 31.52 -4.91 -14.61
CA GLU A 632 32.72 -4.69 -15.44
C GLU A 632 32.61 -3.37 -16.24
N LYS A 633 31.44 -3.11 -16.83
CA LYS A 633 31.17 -1.88 -17.58
C LYS A 633 31.17 -0.65 -16.69
N ILE A 634 30.56 -0.74 -15.51
CA ILE A 634 30.49 0.35 -14.52
C ILE A 634 31.89 0.71 -13.99
N ILE A 635 32.70 -0.30 -13.66
CA ILE A 635 34.07 -0.08 -13.19
C ILE A 635 34.90 0.58 -14.29
N SER A 636 34.81 0.04 -15.51
CA SER A 636 35.54 0.56 -16.68
C SER A 636 35.10 2.00 -17.02
N SER A 637 33.80 2.31 -16.92
CA SER A 637 33.26 3.65 -17.19
C SER A 637 33.78 4.70 -16.21
N ALA A 638 34.05 4.29 -14.97
CA ALA A 638 34.59 5.14 -13.91
C ALA A 638 36.14 5.17 -13.85
N GLY A 639 36.81 4.52 -14.81
CA GLY A 639 38.27 4.53 -14.96
C GLY A 639 39.03 3.46 -14.16
N GLY A 640 38.31 2.47 -13.62
CA GLY A 640 38.89 1.33 -12.90
C GLY A 640 39.42 0.24 -13.85
N ILE A 641 40.35 -0.56 -13.35
CA ILE A 641 40.95 -1.68 -14.07
C ILE A 641 40.34 -2.99 -13.56
N LEU A 642 39.82 -3.82 -14.45
CA LEU A 642 39.32 -5.14 -14.08
C LEU A 642 40.36 -6.22 -14.36
N GLU A 643 40.69 -7.02 -13.34
CA GLU A 643 41.57 -8.17 -13.45
C GLU A 643 40.75 -9.45 -13.60
N LYS A 644 41.15 -10.30 -14.56
CA LYS A 644 40.48 -11.58 -14.83
C LYS A 644 40.75 -12.64 -13.76
N THR A 645 41.86 -12.50 -13.04
CA THR A 645 42.34 -13.47 -12.06
C THR A 645 42.70 -12.76 -10.76
N ARG A 646 42.35 -13.37 -9.63
CA ARG A 646 42.73 -12.86 -8.31
C ARG A 646 44.26 -12.82 -8.18
N ARG A 647 44.80 -11.70 -7.69
CA ARG A 647 46.23 -11.59 -7.32
C ARG A 647 46.57 -12.56 -6.18
N SER A 648 47.81 -13.05 -6.14
CA SER A 648 48.32 -13.87 -5.03
C SER A 648 48.39 -13.08 -3.72
N LEU A 649 48.37 -13.77 -2.58
CA LEU A 649 48.45 -13.14 -1.25
C LEU A 649 49.69 -12.22 -1.11
N GLU A 650 50.84 -12.65 -1.62
CA GLU A 650 52.08 -11.88 -1.61
C GLU A 650 51.98 -10.62 -2.49
N SER A 651 51.35 -10.73 -3.66
CA SER A 651 51.12 -9.60 -4.57
C SER A 651 50.15 -8.58 -3.95
N ILE A 652 49.10 -9.04 -3.27
CA ILE A 652 48.14 -8.16 -2.57
C ILE A 652 48.84 -7.39 -1.44
N LYS A 653 49.70 -8.05 -0.64
CA LYS A 653 50.48 -7.38 0.43
C LYS A 653 51.48 -6.36 -0.10
N GLY A 654 52.05 -6.60 -1.29
CA GLY A 654 52.97 -5.68 -1.96
C GLY A 654 52.29 -4.55 -2.75
N THR A 655 50.96 -4.56 -2.84
CA THR A 655 50.19 -3.57 -3.60
C THR A 655 49.99 -2.29 -2.77
N PRO A 656 50.08 -1.08 -3.35
CA PRO A 656 49.80 0.16 -2.64
C PRO A 656 48.41 0.15 -1.98
N ALA A 657 48.31 0.70 -0.76
CA ALA A 657 47.04 0.74 -0.03
C ALA A 657 45.92 1.35 -0.88
N LEU A 658 44.72 0.74 -0.83
CA LEU A 658 43.49 1.21 -1.51
C LEU A 658 43.57 1.24 -3.05
N SER A 659 44.51 0.49 -3.64
CA SER A 659 44.63 0.38 -5.10
C SER A 659 44.12 -0.94 -5.68
N TYR A 660 43.69 -1.89 -4.85
CA TYR A 660 43.13 -3.17 -5.28
C TYR A 660 41.97 -3.61 -4.38
N PHE A 661 40.84 -3.96 -4.97
CA PHE A 661 39.64 -4.43 -4.28
C PHE A 661 39.11 -5.73 -4.89
N ILE A 662 38.60 -6.61 -4.04
CA ILE A 662 37.89 -7.82 -4.41
C ILE A 662 36.41 -7.60 -4.12
N ILE A 663 35.58 -7.77 -5.14
CA ILE A 663 34.12 -7.68 -5.03
C ILE A 663 33.60 -9.11 -4.95
N SER A 664 32.93 -9.43 -3.84
CA SER A 664 32.46 -10.78 -3.52
C SER A 664 31.13 -10.74 -2.76
N CYS A 665 30.50 -11.90 -2.59
CA CYS A 665 29.37 -12.10 -1.68
C CYS A 665 29.76 -12.95 -0.46
N PRO A 666 29.01 -12.89 0.67
CA PRO A 666 29.30 -13.63 1.90
C PRO A 666 29.35 -15.15 1.75
N GLU A 667 28.63 -15.70 0.77
CA GLU A 667 28.51 -17.13 0.51
C GLU A 667 29.83 -17.74 0.00
N GLU A 668 30.71 -16.92 -0.60
CA GLU A 668 31.98 -17.34 -1.21
C GLU A 668 33.19 -17.21 -0.27
N HIS A 669 33.00 -17.26 1.06
CA HIS A 669 34.06 -17.11 2.08
C HIS A 669 35.39 -17.83 1.75
N LYS A 670 35.31 -19.08 1.26
CA LYS A 670 36.48 -19.88 0.86
C LYS A 670 37.41 -19.22 -0.17
N LEU A 671 36.88 -18.31 -1.00
CA LEU A 671 37.65 -17.58 -2.01
C LEU A 671 38.43 -16.39 -1.45
N TYR A 672 38.20 -16.00 -0.20
CA TYR A 672 38.85 -14.84 0.41
C TYR A 672 39.23 -15.02 1.90
N ASP A 673 39.00 -16.20 2.50
CA ASP A 673 39.38 -16.53 3.90
C ASP A 673 40.85 -16.26 4.23
N ASP A 674 41.75 -16.49 3.26
CA ASP A 674 43.19 -16.24 3.37
C ASP A 674 43.56 -14.75 3.48
N LEU A 675 42.59 -13.85 3.27
CA LEU A 675 42.74 -12.39 3.33
C LEU A 675 42.25 -11.76 4.64
N SER A 676 41.83 -12.56 5.61
CA SER A 676 41.31 -12.08 6.92
C SER A 676 42.23 -11.10 7.64
N HIS A 677 43.55 -11.22 7.46
CA HIS A 677 44.56 -10.35 8.07
C HIS A 677 44.88 -9.07 7.27
N ILE A 678 44.30 -8.88 6.08
CA ILE A 678 44.57 -7.73 5.22
C ILE A 678 43.35 -6.79 5.24
N PRO A 679 43.45 -5.59 5.84
CA PRO A 679 42.32 -4.68 5.90
C PRO A 679 41.99 -4.10 4.53
N ASN A 680 40.70 -3.88 4.29
CA ASN A 680 40.16 -3.08 3.17
C ASN A 680 40.43 -3.68 1.78
N VAL A 681 40.28 -5.00 1.67
CA VAL A 681 40.43 -5.72 0.40
C VAL A 681 39.09 -6.23 -0.14
N VAL A 682 38.21 -6.79 0.69
CA VAL A 682 37.00 -7.50 0.24
C VAL A 682 35.73 -6.70 0.54
N TYR A 683 34.92 -6.48 -0.49
CA TYR A 683 33.71 -5.64 -0.45
C TYR A 683 32.53 -6.28 -1.19
N LEU A 684 31.32 -5.89 -0.82
CA LEU A 684 30.08 -6.23 -1.53
C LEU A 684 29.93 -5.41 -2.82
N PRO A 685 29.13 -5.86 -3.81
CA PRO A 685 28.89 -5.12 -5.06
C PRO A 685 28.40 -3.67 -4.88
N GLU A 686 27.65 -3.41 -3.80
CA GLU A 686 27.12 -2.09 -3.45
C GLU A 686 28.23 -1.06 -3.22
N PHE A 687 29.44 -1.49 -2.88
CA PHE A 687 30.61 -0.62 -2.77
C PHE A 687 30.83 0.20 -4.05
N ILE A 688 30.67 -0.43 -5.23
CA ILE A 688 30.89 0.22 -6.53
C ILE A 688 29.79 1.23 -6.81
N THR A 689 28.52 0.80 -6.74
CA THR A 689 27.37 1.64 -7.10
C THR A 689 27.21 2.80 -6.13
N CYS A 690 27.35 2.57 -4.82
CA CYS A 690 27.22 3.63 -3.83
C CYS A 690 28.40 4.61 -3.86
N SER A 691 29.62 4.14 -4.18
CA SER A 691 30.76 5.06 -4.38
C SER A 691 30.54 6.00 -5.55
N LEU A 692 29.85 5.55 -6.61
CA LEU A 692 29.47 6.41 -7.73
C LEU A 692 28.36 7.40 -7.39
N LEU A 693 27.37 7.01 -6.56
CA LEU A 693 26.33 7.94 -6.12
C LEU A 693 26.90 9.05 -5.22
N GLU A 694 27.80 8.70 -4.30
CA GLU A 694 28.50 9.65 -3.42
C GLU A 694 29.67 10.36 -4.11
N GLN A 695 30.03 9.94 -5.33
CA GLN A 695 31.21 10.39 -6.07
C GLN A 695 32.51 10.35 -5.24
N LYS A 696 32.60 9.37 -4.34
CA LYS A 696 33.72 9.14 -3.43
C LYS A 696 33.85 7.65 -3.14
N VAL A 697 35.07 7.13 -3.14
CA VAL A 697 35.34 5.73 -2.80
C VAL A 697 35.01 5.47 -1.32
N LEU A 698 34.00 4.64 -1.05
CA LEU A 698 33.43 4.41 0.29
C LEU A 698 34.15 3.28 1.05
N ILE A 699 35.42 3.47 1.39
CA ILE A 699 36.30 2.44 1.99
C ILE A 699 35.75 1.85 3.31
N ASN A 700 34.98 2.63 4.07
CA ASN A 700 34.45 2.22 5.37
C ASN A 700 33.03 1.63 5.31
N ARG A 701 32.45 1.47 4.12
CA ARG A 701 31.10 0.90 3.93
C ARG A 701 31.16 -0.32 3.01
N PHE A 702 30.20 -1.23 3.19
CA PHE A 702 30.04 -2.43 2.35
C PHE A 702 31.24 -3.40 2.37
N LYS A 703 32.10 -3.29 3.39
CA LYS A 703 33.17 -4.24 3.63
C LYS A 703 32.57 -5.55 4.15
N ILE A 704 33.06 -6.68 3.66
CA ILE A 704 32.68 -7.99 4.22
C ILE A 704 33.45 -8.18 5.53
N GLU A 705 32.72 -8.28 6.64
CA GLU A 705 33.32 -8.59 7.95
C GLU A 705 33.75 -10.06 7.97
N MET A 706 35.06 -10.28 7.96
CA MET A 706 35.63 -11.61 8.11
C MET A 706 35.73 -11.90 9.60
N THR A 707 34.75 -12.61 10.15
CA THR A 707 34.88 -13.16 11.50
C THR A 707 35.97 -14.23 11.46
N ALA A 708 37.02 -14.05 12.25
CA ALA A 708 37.96 -15.14 12.50
C ALA A 708 37.19 -16.27 13.17
N GLN A 709 36.78 -17.28 12.40
CA GLN A 709 36.36 -18.55 12.97
C GLN A 709 37.61 -19.17 13.61
N ASN A 710 37.66 -19.12 14.94
CA ASN A 710 38.57 -19.94 15.74
C ASN A 710 38.26 -21.42 15.54
#